data_AF-A0A3B1D9E3-F1
#
_entry.id   AF-A0A3B1D9E3-F1
#
_cell.length_a   1.000
_cell.length_b   1.000
_cell.length_c   1.000
_cell.angle_alpha   90.00
_cell.angle_beta   90.00
_cell.angle_gamma   90.00
#
_symmetry.space_group_name_H-M   'P 1'
#
loop_
_entity.id
_entity.type
_entity.pdbx_description
1 polymer ?
#
loop_
_entity_poly.entity_id
_entity_poly.type
_entity_poly.pdbx_seq_one_letter_code
_entity_poly.pdbx_strand_id
1 'polypeptide(L)'
;MDDLNVTIAQAPGLMATLVDNFIALPADFSDIPVLPEAINSDTATLLEELVTAINKGEMERAFVEALKHKSESFDFDYLRGKILLSQKQYFEANIEFTNALMKFDGYGEIWFLRGICQYQMGLTGDAFMDWLETAHVNKNHNDALLLIKLGAKMIRNTHQHLNPELMVVAPIVSGKGIDVGCGSAKTHPDCIGVDIIAPGEKGDVASQKGLVSQADIMASGDRLDMFGEGELDYVIARHNLEHYDDPVKTLAEWRRVLKPGGVMGLVLPDDDAFDTMSADKTHKHPFTRSSLKKIVDEMADLTLVETGVSQHLWSFYAIIEKTPDGRAPSYNFRRKRSEWLCKEVAARARVAMETGVNDVAAAAFKKLAELLPGAPLPADPESLYPFPFEKQSYVKTAKEGARKVVTMGGSQMMEDSARILESMGHAVYHLPLDPKREIGYPMERRLGEIGPSLVFTFGFYPKLSQTLGQLAIPYASWVIGAAADTKLKGEDFAASTFIFHSRQKDEKYFKSPGAGNVRHLPVGVAIDRFRPGRQDEKQAADISFAGESHRENEYTKILTHLKTRLMSKEYDSQEKNEVFKWIRIFGLIFEKQTTDLTRWLLPELWSEFAGGGDPPGFIGKSRSDILTALGQEIEARQRSSVIGALAGMEINVWGDKGWENNIGTGAIYRGDFDNHSAAPLIYSNSKINIIKARLGDQNTFGTRFFEISACRGFILADYREAYESDGAFEIGKDFACYHTPEEAAELARHYLAHPEERKAIARNAYLKTVERHSLKQQWKTIQNTLRKSGIF
;
A
#
# COMPACT_ATOMS: atom_id res chain seq x y z
N MET A 1 24.00 8.65 -32.81
CA MET A 1 24.18 8.13 -31.45
C MET A 1 25.52 7.41 -31.26
N ASP A 2 25.98 6.60 -32.22
CA ASP A 2 27.32 5.95 -32.15
C ASP A 2 28.46 6.87 -32.66
N ASP A 3 28.11 7.92 -33.41
CA ASP A 3 29.05 8.94 -33.91
C ASP A 3 29.13 10.22 -33.04
N LEU A 4 28.59 10.20 -31.82
CA LEU A 4 28.72 11.34 -30.91
C LEU A 4 30.17 11.41 -30.44
N ASN A 5 31.00 12.12 -31.21
CA ASN A 5 32.39 12.42 -30.94
C ASN A 5 32.54 13.41 -29.75
N VAL A 6 31.81 13.13 -28.66
CA VAL A 6 31.75 13.90 -27.43
C VAL A 6 32.90 13.43 -26.56
N THR A 7 33.78 14.32 -26.13
CA THR A 7 34.85 13.95 -25.20
C THR A 7 34.31 13.67 -23.79
N ILE A 8 35.08 12.96 -22.95
CA ILE A 8 34.70 12.67 -21.55
C ILE A 8 34.39 13.98 -20.78
N ALA A 9 35.18 15.03 -21.02
CA ALA A 9 35.03 16.33 -20.38
C ALA A 9 33.76 17.09 -20.81
N GLN A 10 33.25 16.85 -22.02
CA GLN A 10 32.06 17.52 -22.55
C GLN A 10 30.74 16.88 -22.09
N ALA A 11 30.75 15.61 -21.67
CA ALA A 11 29.52 14.86 -21.40
C ALA A 11 28.60 15.51 -20.33
N PRO A 12 29.10 16.00 -19.17
CA PRO A 12 28.24 16.62 -18.16
C PRO A 12 27.55 17.90 -18.67
N GLY A 13 28.30 18.77 -19.36
CA GLY A 13 27.77 20.02 -19.92
C GLY A 13 26.72 19.75 -21.00
N LEU A 14 26.98 18.78 -21.88
CA LEU A 14 26.02 18.40 -22.91
C LEU A 14 24.73 17.80 -22.32
N MET A 15 24.84 16.97 -21.28
CA MET A 15 23.67 16.43 -20.57
C MET A 15 22.82 17.56 -19.99
N ALA A 16 23.44 18.52 -19.30
CA ALA A 16 22.73 19.68 -18.75
C ALA A 16 22.02 20.48 -19.87
N THR A 17 22.72 20.78 -20.97
CA THR A 17 22.14 21.50 -22.12
C THR A 17 20.96 20.75 -22.74
N LEU A 18 21.04 19.43 -22.88
CA LEU A 18 19.94 18.63 -23.43
C LEU A 18 18.72 18.65 -22.51
N VAL A 19 18.92 18.47 -21.20
CA VAL A 19 17.84 18.56 -20.21
C VAL A 19 17.16 19.92 -20.26
N ASP A 20 17.93 21.01 -20.30
CA ASP A 20 17.39 22.37 -20.40
C ASP A 20 16.61 22.59 -21.71
N ASN A 21 17.10 22.04 -22.83
CA ASN A 21 16.40 22.08 -24.10
C ASN A 21 15.05 21.33 -24.05
N PHE A 22 14.99 20.14 -23.44
CA PHE A 22 13.75 19.39 -23.28
C PHE A 22 12.71 20.18 -22.48
N ILE A 23 13.14 20.84 -21.41
CA ILE A 23 12.27 21.69 -20.56
C ILE A 23 11.79 22.93 -21.32
N ALA A 24 12.59 23.45 -22.25
CA ALA A 24 12.24 24.61 -23.05
C ALA A 24 11.27 24.30 -24.21
N LEU A 25 11.04 23.02 -24.54
CA LEU A 25 10.08 22.63 -25.56
C LEU A 25 8.64 22.96 -25.09
N PRO A 26 7.75 23.38 -26.01
CA PRO A 26 6.34 23.52 -25.69
C PRO A 26 5.77 22.18 -25.20
N ALA A 27 5.01 22.22 -24.10
CA ALA A 27 4.35 21.02 -23.60
C ALA A 27 3.30 20.54 -24.62
N ASP A 28 3.48 19.33 -25.13
CA ASP A 28 2.47 18.61 -25.90
C ASP A 28 1.53 17.90 -24.92
N PHE A 29 0.22 18.03 -25.07
CA PHE A 29 -0.78 17.32 -24.26
C PHE A 29 -1.63 16.36 -25.10
N SER A 30 -1.31 16.19 -26.39
CA SER A 30 -2.03 15.30 -27.31
C SER A 30 -1.68 13.82 -27.12
N ASP A 31 -0.61 13.53 -26.40
CA ASP A 31 -0.06 12.20 -26.12
C ASP A 31 -0.61 11.56 -24.84
N ILE A 32 -1.52 12.24 -24.10
CA ILE A 32 -2.11 11.68 -22.88
C ILE A 32 -2.88 10.41 -23.28
N PRO A 33 -2.42 9.23 -22.86
CA PRO A 33 -3.08 8.00 -23.25
C PRO A 33 -4.45 7.93 -22.59
N VAL A 34 -5.35 7.15 -23.19
CA VAL A 34 -6.55 6.65 -22.52
C VAL A 34 -6.37 5.14 -22.42
N LEU A 35 -5.97 4.65 -21.23
CA LEU A 35 -5.69 3.23 -21.08
C LEU A 35 -6.96 2.36 -21.27
N PRO A 36 -6.86 1.21 -21.99
CA PRO A 36 -8.03 0.39 -22.32
C PRO A 36 -8.80 -0.16 -21.12
N GLU A 37 -8.13 -0.37 -19.99
CA GLU A 37 -8.72 -0.93 -18.77
C GLU A 37 -9.60 0.08 -18.01
N ALA A 38 -9.55 1.37 -18.40
CA ALA A 38 -10.29 2.48 -17.80
C ALA A 38 -11.28 3.14 -18.76
N ILE A 39 -11.66 2.47 -19.87
CA ILE A 39 -12.65 3.02 -20.83
C ILE A 39 -14.05 3.03 -20.20
N ASN A 40 -14.28 4.01 -19.32
CA ASN A 40 -15.56 4.67 -19.24
C ASN A 40 -15.54 5.78 -20.31
N SER A 41 -16.52 5.79 -21.22
CA SER A 41 -16.66 6.84 -22.25
C SER A 41 -16.61 8.26 -21.67
N ASP A 42 -17.05 8.41 -20.43
CA ASP A 42 -17.09 9.69 -19.72
C ASP A 42 -15.69 10.19 -19.35
N THR A 43 -14.75 9.28 -19.03
CA THR A 43 -13.36 9.64 -18.66
C THR A 43 -12.56 10.13 -19.87
N ALA A 44 -12.70 9.43 -21.01
CA ALA A 44 -12.05 9.85 -22.26
C ALA A 44 -12.55 11.22 -22.72
N THR A 45 -13.88 11.42 -22.69
CA THR A 45 -14.51 12.70 -23.05
C THR A 45 -14.02 13.82 -22.14
N LEU A 46 -13.97 13.59 -20.83
CA LEU A 46 -13.48 14.60 -19.88
C LEU A 46 -12.00 14.94 -20.16
N LEU A 47 -11.12 13.95 -20.38
CA LEU A 47 -9.72 14.22 -20.68
C LEU A 47 -9.56 15.07 -21.95
N GLU A 48 -10.31 14.79 -23.02
CA GLU A 48 -10.33 15.62 -24.24
C GLU A 48 -10.77 17.06 -23.96
N GLU A 49 -11.80 17.24 -23.12
CA GLU A 49 -12.25 18.58 -22.68
C GLU A 49 -11.16 19.32 -21.90
N LEU A 50 -10.45 18.63 -21.00
CA LEU A 50 -9.36 19.23 -20.21
C LEU A 50 -8.17 19.60 -21.09
N VAL A 51 -7.76 18.74 -22.03
CA VAL A 51 -6.70 19.06 -23.00
C VAL A 51 -7.10 20.25 -23.87
N THR A 52 -8.35 20.31 -24.31
CA THR A 52 -8.90 21.46 -25.05
C THR A 52 -8.86 22.74 -24.21
N ALA A 53 -9.19 22.65 -22.92
CA ALA A 53 -9.13 23.79 -21.99
C ALA A 53 -7.69 24.29 -21.82
N ILE A 54 -6.71 23.38 -21.68
CA ILE A 54 -5.28 23.72 -21.60
C ILE A 54 -4.82 24.45 -22.87
N ASN A 55 -5.21 23.95 -24.04
CA ASN A 55 -4.89 24.59 -25.33
C ASN A 55 -5.53 25.98 -25.49
N LYS A 56 -6.56 26.30 -24.71
CA LYS A 56 -7.19 27.63 -24.61
C LYS A 56 -6.60 28.51 -23.51
N GLY A 57 -5.61 28.03 -22.77
CA GLY A 57 -4.97 28.75 -21.65
C GLY A 57 -5.63 28.53 -20.28
N GLU A 58 -6.58 27.61 -20.16
CA GLU A 58 -7.32 27.32 -18.92
C GLU A 58 -6.64 26.22 -18.07
N MET A 59 -5.33 26.33 -17.86
CA MET A 59 -4.52 25.28 -17.22
C MET A 59 -4.88 25.04 -15.74
N GLU A 60 -5.16 26.10 -14.97
CA GLU A 60 -5.59 25.98 -13.57
C GLU A 60 -6.92 25.22 -13.45
N ARG A 61 -7.90 25.55 -14.32
CA ARG A 61 -9.18 24.84 -14.39
C ARG A 61 -8.95 23.36 -14.67
N ALA A 62 -8.10 23.04 -15.64
CA ALA A 62 -7.81 21.66 -16.00
C ALA A 62 -7.13 20.90 -14.85
N PHE A 63 -6.20 21.53 -14.15
CA PHE A 63 -5.53 20.98 -12.98
C PHE A 63 -6.51 20.70 -11.83
N VAL A 64 -7.36 21.68 -11.49
CA VAL A 64 -8.38 21.55 -10.42
C VAL A 64 -9.40 20.48 -10.74
N GLU A 65 -9.82 20.35 -12.01
CA GLU A 65 -10.74 19.28 -12.42
C GLU A 65 -10.07 17.91 -12.32
N ALA A 66 -8.84 17.76 -12.83
CA ALA A 66 -8.08 16.52 -12.72
C ALA A 66 -7.82 16.10 -11.26
N LEU A 67 -7.77 17.04 -10.31
CA LEU A 67 -7.64 16.76 -8.88
C LEU A 67 -8.90 16.11 -8.26
N LYS A 68 -10.09 16.32 -8.84
CA LYS A 68 -11.32 15.67 -8.34
C LYS A 68 -11.32 14.17 -8.58
N HIS A 69 -10.53 13.70 -9.54
CA HIS A 69 -10.36 12.29 -9.90
C HIS A 69 -9.09 11.67 -9.28
N LYS A 70 -8.61 12.25 -8.18
CA LYS A 70 -7.38 11.80 -7.50
C LYS A 70 -7.49 10.32 -7.10
N SER A 71 -6.39 9.60 -7.26
CA SER A 71 -6.18 8.19 -6.87
C SER A 71 -6.83 7.11 -7.73
N GLU A 72 -7.68 7.44 -8.70
CA GLU A 72 -8.44 6.45 -9.46
C GLU A 72 -7.90 6.15 -10.87
N SER A 73 -7.19 7.08 -11.52
CA SER A 73 -6.70 6.88 -12.90
C SER A 73 -5.26 7.34 -13.11
N PHE A 74 -4.54 6.59 -13.94
CA PHE A 74 -3.21 6.91 -14.43
C PHE A 74 -3.21 8.24 -15.20
N ASP A 75 -4.21 8.44 -16.06
CA ASP A 75 -4.25 9.49 -17.06
C ASP A 75 -4.37 10.89 -16.41
N PHE A 76 -5.16 11.02 -15.33
CA PHE A 76 -5.26 12.27 -14.58
C PHE A 76 -3.98 12.60 -13.79
N ASP A 77 -3.33 11.59 -13.20
CA ASP A 77 -2.05 11.80 -12.51
C ASP A 77 -0.96 12.21 -13.51
N TYR A 78 -0.91 11.58 -14.69
CA TYR A 78 0.01 11.93 -15.76
C TYR A 78 -0.25 13.36 -16.26
N LEU A 79 -1.51 13.72 -16.53
CA LEU A 79 -1.92 15.07 -16.93
C LEU A 79 -1.46 16.13 -15.91
N ARG A 80 -1.71 15.89 -14.61
CA ARG A 80 -1.25 16.80 -13.54
C ARG A 80 0.27 16.93 -13.53
N GLY A 81 0.99 15.82 -13.68
CA GLY A 81 2.45 15.82 -13.78
C GLY A 81 2.96 16.66 -14.95
N LYS A 82 2.36 16.55 -16.14
CA LYS A 82 2.71 17.36 -17.32
C LYS A 82 2.41 18.84 -17.12
N ILE A 83 1.24 19.17 -16.56
CA ILE A 83 0.89 20.55 -16.21
C ILE A 83 1.96 21.14 -15.28
N LEU A 84 2.31 20.44 -14.21
CA LEU A 84 3.30 20.89 -13.23
C LEU A 84 4.70 21.02 -13.84
N LEU A 85 5.11 20.08 -14.68
CA LEU A 85 6.39 20.15 -15.38
C LEU A 85 6.44 21.35 -16.35
N SER A 86 5.34 21.65 -17.05
CA SER A 86 5.25 22.85 -17.91
C SER A 86 5.39 24.17 -17.13
N GLN A 87 5.01 24.14 -15.84
CA GLN A 87 5.20 25.23 -14.89
C GLN A 87 6.49 25.11 -14.08
N LYS A 88 7.40 24.21 -14.49
CA LYS A 88 8.70 23.93 -13.84
C LYS A 88 8.62 23.59 -12.34
N GLN A 89 7.48 23.06 -11.90
CA GLN A 89 7.27 22.55 -10.55
C GLN A 89 7.81 21.11 -10.44
N TYR A 90 9.15 20.95 -10.51
CA TYR A 90 9.79 19.63 -10.67
C TYR A 90 9.50 18.66 -9.51
N PHE A 91 9.43 19.17 -8.28
CA PHE A 91 9.19 18.33 -7.10
C PHE A 91 7.76 17.74 -7.12
N GLU A 92 6.78 18.59 -7.38
CA GLU A 92 5.37 18.22 -7.48
C GLU A 92 5.11 17.34 -8.71
N ALA A 93 5.71 17.66 -9.85
CA ALA A 93 5.63 16.86 -11.07
C ALA A 93 6.19 15.44 -10.82
N ASN A 94 7.33 15.32 -10.14
CA ASN A 94 7.88 14.01 -9.75
C ASN A 94 6.91 13.19 -8.88
N ILE A 95 6.18 13.84 -7.96
CA ILE A 95 5.17 13.17 -7.13
C ILE A 95 4.03 12.63 -8.00
N GLU A 96 3.48 13.46 -8.89
CA GLU A 96 2.36 13.04 -9.75
C GLU A 96 2.77 11.95 -10.76
N PHE A 97 3.96 12.06 -11.36
CA PHE A 97 4.49 11.00 -12.22
C PHE A 97 4.70 9.69 -11.45
N THR A 98 5.15 9.77 -10.19
CA THR A 98 5.27 8.59 -9.33
C THR A 98 3.89 7.99 -9.02
N ASN A 99 2.87 8.82 -8.78
CA ASN A 99 1.50 8.36 -8.53
C ASN A 99 0.89 7.64 -9.73
N ALA A 100 1.16 8.14 -10.93
CA ALA A 100 0.78 7.51 -12.20
C ALA A 100 1.54 6.20 -12.42
N LEU A 101 2.86 6.18 -12.26
CA LEU A 101 3.67 4.96 -12.42
C LEU A 101 3.26 3.83 -11.48
N MET A 102 2.76 4.13 -10.27
CA MET A 102 2.21 3.12 -9.37
C MET A 102 0.92 2.45 -9.89
N LYS A 103 0.25 3.04 -10.88
CA LYS A 103 -0.97 2.50 -11.52
C LYS A 103 -0.64 1.81 -12.84
N PHE A 104 0.22 2.42 -13.65
CA PHE A 104 0.67 1.87 -14.92
C PHE A 104 2.08 2.37 -15.23
N ASP A 105 3.03 1.44 -15.39
CA ASP A 105 4.44 1.70 -15.67
C ASP A 105 4.86 1.36 -17.10
N GLY A 106 3.93 0.88 -17.93
CA GLY A 106 4.16 0.51 -19.32
C GLY A 106 4.21 1.68 -20.31
N TYR A 107 4.24 2.92 -19.84
CA TYR A 107 4.36 4.11 -20.68
C TYR A 107 5.74 4.75 -20.53
N GLY A 108 6.59 4.70 -21.57
CA GLY A 108 7.99 5.10 -21.45
C GLY A 108 8.22 6.60 -21.16
N GLU A 109 7.35 7.46 -21.69
CA GLU A 109 7.46 8.92 -21.57
C GLU A 109 7.37 9.39 -20.11
N ILE A 110 6.54 8.74 -19.29
CA ILE A 110 6.40 9.14 -17.89
C ILE A 110 7.66 8.89 -17.07
N TRP A 111 8.37 7.79 -17.33
CA TRP A 111 9.69 7.54 -16.76
C TRP A 111 10.68 8.61 -17.20
N PHE A 112 10.64 9.00 -18.48
CA PHE A 112 11.56 10.00 -19.03
C PHE A 112 11.38 11.36 -18.35
N LEU A 113 10.13 11.84 -18.29
CA LEU A 113 9.78 13.11 -17.66
C LEU A 113 10.04 13.11 -16.16
N ARG A 114 9.83 11.98 -15.46
CA ARG A 114 10.23 11.86 -14.05
C ARG A 114 11.74 11.92 -13.89
N GLY A 115 12.51 11.29 -14.76
CA GLY A 115 13.97 11.38 -14.79
C GLY A 115 14.47 12.82 -14.97
N ILE A 116 13.80 13.61 -15.83
CA ILE A 116 14.09 15.05 -15.96
C ILE A 116 13.86 15.79 -14.63
N CYS A 117 12.74 15.51 -13.94
CA CYS A 117 12.47 16.11 -12.63
C CYS A 117 13.51 15.72 -11.58
N GLN A 118 13.90 14.45 -11.52
CA GLN A 118 14.93 13.94 -10.61
C GLN A 118 16.29 14.59 -10.87
N TYR A 119 16.67 14.76 -12.14
CA TYR A 119 17.89 15.46 -12.51
C TYR A 119 17.88 16.91 -12.02
N GLN A 120 16.76 17.63 -12.21
CA GLN A 120 16.63 19.00 -11.75
C GLN A 120 16.72 19.13 -10.23
N MET A 121 16.16 18.16 -9.49
CA MET A 121 16.30 18.10 -8.03
C MET A 121 17.71 17.70 -7.55
N GLY A 122 18.64 17.31 -8.45
CA GLY A 122 20.00 16.90 -8.11
C GLY A 122 20.16 15.42 -7.77
N LEU A 123 19.18 14.59 -8.13
CA LEU A 123 19.23 13.13 -7.98
C LEU A 123 19.67 12.50 -9.29
N THR A 124 20.90 12.78 -9.73
CA THR A 124 21.35 12.43 -11.10
C THR A 124 21.39 10.91 -11.34
N GLY A 125 21.77 10.12 -10.34
CA GLY A 125 21.75 8.66 -10.50
C GLY A 125 20.34 8.07 -10.53
N ASP A 126 19.40 8.64 -9.76
CA ASP A 126 17.98 8.28 -9.85
C ASP A 126 17.40 8.62 -11.24
N ALA A 127 17.76 9.78 -11.78
CA ALA A 127 17.36 10.19 -13.13
C ALA A 127 17.89 9.22 -14.21
N PHE A 128 19.13 8.76 -14.04
CA PHE A 128 19.72 7.75 -14.93
C PHE A 128 18.94 6.43 -14.88
N MET A 129 18.51 5.99 -13.70
CA MET A 129 17.65 4.83 -13.54
C MET A 129 16.30 5.00 -14.24
N ASP A 130 15.68 6.18 -14.13
CA ASP A 130 14.44 6.48 -14.85
C ASP A 130 14.61 6.41 -16.37
N TRP A 131 15.71 6.92 -16.91
CA TRP A 131 15.97 6.83 -18.35
C TRP A 131 16.24 5.39 -18.81
N LEU A 132 16.89 4.56 -17.98
CA LEU A 132 17.04 3.13 -18.25
C LEU A 132 15.67 2.44 -18.32
N GLU A 133 14.75 2.74 -17.41
CA GLU A 133 13.37 2.22 -17.48
C GLU A 133 12.63 2.70 -18.73
N THR A 134 12.80 3.97 -19.11
CA THR A 134 12.26 4.48 -20.37
C THR A 134 12.71 3.62 -21.55
N ALA A 135 14.00 3.29 -21.65
CA ALA A 135 14.55 2.48 -22.73
C ALA A 135 14.12 1.00 -22.63
N HIS A 136 13.83 0.49 -21.43
CA HIS A 136 13.28 -0.84 -21.23
C HIS A 136 11.85 -0.93 -21.75
N VAL A 137 11.00 0.03 -21.37
CA VAL A 137 9.58 0.10 -21.76
C VAL A 137 9.43 0.49 -23.23
N ASN A 138 10.22 1.44 -23.71
CA ASN A 138 10.23 1.91 -25.09
C ASN A 138 11.65 1.90 -25.68
N LYS A 139 12.00 0.77 -26.32
CA LYS A 139 13.33 0.54 -26.93
C LYS A 139 13.73 1.55 -28.01
N ASN A 140 12.79 2.33 -28.54
CA ASN A 140 13.02 3.31 -29.60
C ASN A 140 13.00 4.76 -29.09
N HIS A 141 13.02 4.97 -27.76
CA HIS A 141 13.03 6.31 -27.18
C HIS A 141 14.42 6.95 -27.31
N ASN A 142 14.67 7.60 -28.44
CA ASN A 142 15.99 8.14 -28.81
C ASN A 142 16.57 9.12 -27.77
N ASP A 143 15.73 9.95 -27.15
CA ASP A 143 16.18 10.94 -26.16
C ASP A 143 16.69 10.27 -24.87
N ALA A 144 15.96 9.30 -24.33
CA ALA A 144 16.43 8.50 -23.20
C ALA A 144 17.73 7.74 -23.55
N LEU A 145 17.81 7.12 -24.72
CA LEU A 145 19.03 6.42 -25.15
C LEU A 145 20.24 7.36 -25.25
N LEU A 146 20.04 8.60 -25.69
CA LEU A 146 21.08 9.62 -25.71
C LEU A 146 21.57 9.98 -24.30
N LEU A 147 20.64 10.24 -23.38
CA LEU A 147 20.97 10.55 -21.98
C LEU A 147 21.65 9.37 -21.28
N ILE A 148 21.21 8.14 -21.55
CA ILE A 148 21.87 6.91 -21.06
C ILE A 148 23.32 6.84 -21.57
N LYS A 149 23.57 7.09 -22.86
CA LYS A 149 24.93 7.04 -23.43
C LYS A 149 25.86 8.07 -22.78
N LEU A 150 25.36 9.29 -22.52
CA LEU A 150 26.11 10.33 -21.81
C LEU A 150 26.36 9.94 -20.35
N GLY A 151 25.32 9.46 -19.65
CA GLY A 151 25.42 8.99 -18.27
C GLY A 151 26.42 7.85 -18.11
N ALA A 152 26.37 6.84 -18.98
CA ALA A 152 27.33 5.73 -18.98
C ALA A 152 28.77 6.19 -19.24
N LYS A 153 28.96 7.23 -20.06
CA LYS A 153 30.28 7.84 -20.28
C LYS A 153 30.76 8.59 -19.04
N MET A 154 29.87 9.33 -18.37
CA MET A 154 30.18 10.02 -17.11
C MET A 154 30.52 9.01 -16.01
N ILE A 155 29.68 8.01 -15.79
CA ILE A 155 29.86 6.97 -14.75
C ILE A 155 31.20 6.26 -14.92
N ARG A 156 31.59 5.86 -16.14
CA ARG A 156 32.86 5.16 -16.37
C ARG A 156 34.12 6.00 -16.14
N ASN A 157 34.03 7.33 -16.19
CA ASN A 157 35.24 8.17 -16.29
C ASN A 157 35.33 9.30 -15.27
N THR A 158 34.25 10.06 -15.03
CA THR A 158 34.29 11.30 -14.23
C THR A 158 33.35 11.29 -13.03
N HIS A 159 32.29 10.48 -13.05
CA HIS A 159 31.24 10.46 -12.04
C HIS A 159 30.91 9.03 -11.60
N GLN A 160 31.93 8.25 -11.23
CA GLN A 160 31.75 6.85 -10.80
C GLN A 160 30.72 6.71 -9.67
N HIS A 161 30.63 7.69 -8.76
CA HIS A 161 29.66 7.74 -7.67
C HIS A 161 28.19 7.70 -8.12
N LEU A 162 27.89 7.97 -9.40
CA LEU A 162 26.55 7.90 -9.99
C LEU A 162 26.18 6.49 -10.50
N ASN A 163 27.07 5.49 -10.37
CA ASN A 163 26.71 4.11 -10.71
C ASN A 163 25.58 3.63 -9.78
N PRO A 164 24.43 3.16 -10.31
CA PRO A 164 23.30 2.74 -9.49
C PRO A 164 23.64 1.73 -8.40
N GLU A 165 24.52 0.77 -8.71
CA GLU A 165 24.96 -0.26 -7.77
C GLU A 165 25.93 0.28 -6.71
N LEU A 166 26.66 1.34 -7.01
CA LEU A 166 27.46 2.05 -6.01
C LEU A 166 26.57 2.85 -5.07
N MET A 167 25.55 3.52 -5.60
CA MET A 167 24.69 4.42 -4.82
C MET A 167 23.93 3.71 -3.69
N VAL A 168 23.64 2.43 -3.85
CA VAL A 168 22.92 1.65 -2.82
C VAL A 168 23.83 1.22 -1.66
N VAL A 169 25.13 1.00 -1.88
CA VAL A 169 26.06 0.55 -0.81
C VAL A 169 27.01 1.64 -0.32
N ALA A 170 27.32 2.66 -1.13
CA ALA A 170 28.14 3.80 -0.72
C ALA A 170 27.68 4.50 0.58
N PRO A 171 26.38 4.59 0.91
CA PRO A 171 25.93 5.19 2.17
C PRO A 171 26.45 4.49 3.44
N ILE A 172 26.94 3.25 3.36
CA ILE A 172 27.48 2.53 4.53
C ILE A 172 28.95 2.84 4.82
N VAL A 173 29.63 3.53 3.89
CA VAL A 173 31.06 3.84 4.01
C VAL A 173 31.26 4.90 5.10
N SER A 174 31.60 4.44 6.30
CA SER A 174 31.90 5.28 7.46
C SER A 174 32.80 4.51 8.42
N GLY A 175 34.01 5.02 8.66
CA GLY A 175 35.02 4.34 9.47
C GLY A 175 35.95 3.48 8.63
N LYS A 176 36.49 2.39 9.21
CA LYS A 176 37.42 1.48 8.55
C LYS A 176 36.65 0.31 7.95
N GLY A 177 36.74 0.10 6.64
CA GLY A 177 36.10 -1.04 6.00
C GLY A 177 36.73 -1.40 4.67
N ILE A 178 36.27 -2.52 4.11
CA ILE A 178 36.82 -3.12 2.89
C ILE A 178 35.80 -3.15 1.76
N ASP A 179 36.29 -3.14 0.54
CA ASP A 179 35.53 -3.46 -0.68
C ASP A 179 36.13 -4.71 -1.32
N VAL A 180 35.44 -5.84 -1.16
CA VAL A 180 35.89 -7.17 -1.56
C VAL A 180 35.47 -7.45 -3.00
N GLY A 181 36.44 -7.83 -3.82
CA GLY A 181 36.25 -7.94 -5.28
C GLY A 181 36.19 -6.58 -5.95
N CYS A 182 36.93 -5.58 -5.46
CA CYS A 182 36.84 -4.21 -5.98
C CYS A 182 37.28 -4.09 -7.45
N GLY A 183 38.03 -5.06 -7.97
CA GLY A 183 38.55 -5.08 -9.33
C GLY A 183 39.21 -3.76 -9.70
N SER A 184 38.79 -3.19 -10.83
CA SER A 184 39.30 -1.93 -11.37
C SER A 184 38.62 -0.66 -10.83
N ALA A 185 37.65 -0.77 -9.92
CA ALA A 185 36.95 0.39 -9.37
C ALA A 185 36.38 0.09 -7.97
N LYS A 186 37.00 0.69 -6.94
CA LYS A 186 36.46 0.66 -5.58
C LYS A 186 35.12 1.38 -5.48
N THR A 187 34.35 0.97 -4.49
CA THR A 187 33.02 1.51 -4.21
C THR A 187 33.08 2.95 -3.73
N HIS A 188 34.07 3.24 -2.90
CA HIS A 188 34.39 4.56 -2.42
C HIS A 188 35.91 4.68 -2.27
N PRO A 189 36.51 5.86 -2.52
CA PRO A 189 37.96 6.05 -2.36
C PRO A 189 38.50 5.67 -0.98
N ASP A 190 37.68 5.82 0.06
CA ASP A 190 38.04 5.51 1.46
C ASP A 190 38.02 4.01 1.78
N CYS A 191 37.53 3.15 0.89
CA CYS A 191 37.55 1.71 1.09
C CYS A 191 38.95 1.14 0.93
N ILE A 192 39.29 0.16 1.76
CA ILE A 192 40.43 -0.73 1.52
C ILE A 192 39.97 -1.78 0.48
N GLY A 193 40.50 -1.68 -0.74
CA GLY A 193 40.19 -2.61 -1.83
C GLY A 193 40.89 -3.95 -1.61
N VAL A 194 40.13 -5.04 -1.62
CA VAL A 194 40.65 -6.41 -1.51
C VAL A 194 40.24 -7.17 -2.76
N ASP A 195 41.22 -7.69 -3.51
CA ASP A 195 40.95 -8.46 -4.72
C ASP A 195 41.98 -9.57 -4.91
N ILE A 196 41.65 -10.59 -5.70
CA ILE A 196 42.61 -11.63 -6.09
C ILE A 196 43.62 -11.12 -7.13
N ILE A 197 43.29 -10.05 -7.86
CA ILE A 197 44.17 -9.38 -8.82
C ILE A 197 45.03 -8.36 -8.08
N ALA A 198 46.36 -8.49 -8.19
CA ALA A 198 47.29 -7.64 -7.48
C ALA A 198 47.15 -6.15 -7.87
N PRO A 199 47.50 -5.20 -6.97
CA PRO A 199 47.46 -3.77 -7.27
C PRO A 199 48.24 -3.44 -8.55
N GLY A 200 47.59 -2.78 -9.50
CA GLY A 200 48.22 -2.39 -10.78
C GLY A 200 48.30 -3.49 -11.85
N GLU A 201 47.92 -4.74 -11.54
CA GLU A 201 47.80 -5.79 -12.55
C GLU A 201 46.49 -5.68 -13.34
N LYS A 202 46.43 -6.31 -14.51
CA LYS A 202 45.24 -6.31 -15.35
C LYS A 202 44.43 -7.59 -15.15
N GLY A 203 43.11 -7.46 -15.04
CA GLY A 203 42.22 -8.62 -15.05
C GLY A 203 42.27 -9.37 -16.38
N ASP A 204 41.98 -10.66 -16.34
CA ASP A 204 42.01 -11.57 -17.49
C ASP A 204 40.64 -12.17 -17.84
N VAL A 205 39.66 -12.02 -16.95
CA VAL A 205 38.30 -12.58 -17.06
C VAL A 205 37.20 -11.52 -17.10
N ALA A 206 36.07 -11.91 -17.71
CA ALA A 206 34.78 -11.22 -17.70
C ALA A 206 34.88 -9.68 -17.86
N SER A 207 34.17 -8.93 -17.01
CA SER A 207 34.09 -7.46 -17.02
C SER A 207 35.40 -6.77 -16.62
N GLN A 208 36.35 -7.48 -16.02
CA GLN A 208 37.65 -6.96 -15.58
C GLN A 208 38.76 -7.15 -16.62
N LYS A 209 38.49 -7.85 -17.72
CA LYS A 209 39.50 -8.18 -18.73
C LYS A 209 40.15 -6.92 -19.32
N GLY A 210 41.46 -6.79 -19.08
CA GLY A 210 42.29 -5.69 -19.56
C GLY A 210 42.22 -4.41 -18.71
N LEU A 211 41.36 -4.36 -17.69
CA LEU A 211 41.26 -3.25 -16.75
C LEU A 211 42.27 -3.42 -15.60
N VAL A 212 42.83 -2.32 -15.14
CA VAL A 212 43.86 -2.31 -14.08
C VAL A 212 43.19 -2.36 -12.72
N SER A 213 43.59 -3.33 -11.89
CA SER A 213 43.13 -3.50 -10.51
C SER A 213 43.48 -2.29 -9.65
N GLN A 214 42.49 -1.83 -8.90
CA GLN A 214 42.57 -0.77 -7.89
C GLN A 214 42.61 -1.35 -6.47
N ALA A 215 42.90 -2.65 -6.32
CA ALA A 215 43.06 -3.26 -5.00
C ALA A 215 44.22 -2.61 -4.23
N ASP A 216 44.10 -2.55 -2.91
CA ASP A 216 45.20 -2.22 -2.00
C ASP A 216 45.88 -3.49 -1.50
N ILE A 217 45.12 -4.58 -1.38
CA ILE A 217 45.56 -5.86 -0.83
C ILE A 217 45.17 -6.98 -1.80
N MET A 218 46.15 -7.79 -2.18
CA MET A 218 45.92 -9.02 -2.94
C MET A 218 45.52 -10.16 -2.00
N ALA A 219 44.24 -10.54 -1.97
CA ALA A 219 43.74 -11.67 -1.18
C ALA A 219 42.39 -12.18 -1.69
N SER A 220 42.06 -13.43 -1.35
CA SER A 220 40.72 -13.97 -1.54
C SER A 220 39.78 -13.43 -0.47
N GLY A 221 38.57 -13.02 -0.85
CA GLY A 221 37.61 -12.45 0.09
C GLY A 221 37.03 -13.44 1.11
N ASP A 222 37.24 -14.75 0.94
CA ASP A 222 36.89 -15.79 1.91
C ASP A 222 38.07 -16.15 2.86
N ARG A 223 39.18 -15.39 2.79
CA ARG A 223 40.33 -15.51 3.67
C ARG A 223 40.96 -14.13 3.93
N LEU A 224 40.51 -13.48 5.00
CA LEU A 224 40.85 -12.11 5.36
C LEU A 224 41.82 -12.06 6.56
N ASP A 225 42.88 -12.88 6.53
CA ASP A 225 43.84 -13.06 7.64
C ASP A 225 44.57 -11.77 8.03
N MET A 226 44.63 -10.79 7.12
CA MET A 226 45.23 -9.47 7.37
C MET A 226 44.36 -8.56 8.24
N PHE A 227 43.11 -8.94 8.52
CA PHE A 227 42.19 -8.23 9.41
C PHE A 227 41.83 -9.09 10.62
N GLY A 228 41.95 -8.50 11.81
CA GLY A 228 41.55 -9.08 13.07
C GLY A 228 40.04 -9.29 13.19
N GLU A 229 39.64 -10.09 14.18
CA GLU A 229 38.23 -10.24 14.53
C GLU A 229 37.65 -8.91 15.03
N GLY A 230 36.50 -8.50 14.50
CA GLY A 230 35.85 -7.26 14.92
C GLY A 230 36.64 -5.99 14.60
N GLU A 231 37.47 -6.01 13.56
CA GLU A 231 38.31 -4.85 13.19
C GLU A 231 37.56 -3.81 12.35
N LEU A 232 36.62 -4.24 11.50
CA LEU A 232 36.02 -3.43 10.45
C LEU A 232 34.63 -2.92 10.84
N ASP A 233 34.34 -1.68 10.49
CA ASP A 233 33.02 -1.05 10.60
C ASP A 233 32.09 -1.52 9.47
N TYR A 234 32.64 -1.81 8.28
CA TYR A 234 31.86 -2.31 7.15
C TYR A 234 32.63 -3.24 6.20
N VAL A 235 31.88 -4.05 5.45
CA VAL A 235 32.34 -4.86 4.32
C VAL A 235 31.44 -4.61 3.12
N ILE A 236 31.98 -4.30 1.95
CA ILE A 236 31.20 -4.18 0.71
C ILE A 236 31.61 -5.29 -0.24
N ALA A 237 30.64 -5.84 -0.96
CA ALA A 237 30.88 -6.79 -2.03
C ALA A 237 29.84 -6.57 -3.14
N ARG A 238 30.29 -6.22 -4.34
CA ARG A 238 29.42 -6.02 -5.51
C ARG A 238 29.82 -7.02 -6.58
N HIS A 239 28.85 -7.80 -7.06
CA HIS A 239 29.07 -8.87 -8.03
C HIS A 239 30.28 -9.75 -7.65
N ASN A 240 30.23 -10.33 -6.45
CA ASN A 240 31.36 -11.03 -5.87
C ASN A 240 30.98 -12.32 -5.14
N LEU A 241 29.92 -12.31 -4.32
CA LEU A 241 29.54 -13.47 -3.50
C LEU A 241 29.19 -14.70 -4.34
N GLU A 242 28.60 -14.49 -5.51
CA GLU A 242 28.20 -15.51 -6.49
C GLU A 242 29.36 -16.31 -7.08
N HIS A 243 30.60 -15.85 -6.94
CA HIS A 243 31.80 -16.50 -7.45
C HIS A 243 32.50 -17.44 -6.45
N TYR A 244 32.12 -17.42 -5.17
CA TYR A 244 32.74 -18.29 -4.15
C TYR A 244 32.17 -19.71 -4.20
N ASP A 245 33.00 -20.72 -3.90
CA ASP A 245 32.51 -22.11 -3.80
C ASP A 245 31.54 -22.30 -2.64
N ASP A 246 31.84 -21.68 -1.49
CA ASP A 246 31.06 -21.76 -0.25
C ASP A 246 30.68 -20.35 0.23
N PRO A 247 29.52 -19.82 -0.18
CA PRO A 247 29.07 -18.49 0.21
C PRO A 247 28.78 -18.37 1.71
N VAL A 248 28.45 -19.48 2.39
CA VAL A 248 28.21 -19.49 3.84
C VAL A 248 29.52 -19.26 4.59
N LYS A 249 30.59 -19.94 4.18
CA LYS A 249 31.93 -19.71 4.72
C LYS A 249 32.41 -18.28 4.44
N THR A 250 32.18 -17.76 3.23
CA THR A 250 32.56 -16.39 2.87
C THR A 250 31.84 -15.36 3.76
N LEU A 251 30.52 -15.48 3.91
CA LEU A 251 29.73 -14.61 4.79
C LEU A 251 30.20 -14.74 6.26
N ALA A 252 30.59 -15.93 6.70
CA ALA A 252 31.11 -16.15 8.05
C ALA A 252 32.44 -15.43 8.28
N GLU A 253 33.29 -15.34 7.25
CA GLU A 253 34.55 -14.60 7.28
C GLU A 253 34.33 -13.08 7.29
N TRP A 254 33.41 -12.57 6.47
CA TRP A 254 33.04 -11.15 6.48
C TRP A 254 32.44 -10.76 7.83
N ARG A 255 31.58 -11.62 8.38
CA ARG A 255 31.06 -11.48 9.74
C ARG A 255 32.17 -11.51 10.79
N ARG A 256 33.21 -12.33 10.66
CA ARG A 256 34.33 -12.39 11.63
C ARG A 256 35.03 -11.04 11.72
N VAL A 257 35.38 -10.44 10.58
CA VAL A 257 36.11 -9.17 10.54
C VAL A 257 35.26 -7.97 10.93
N LEU A 258 33.93 -8.06 10.83
CA LEU A 258 33.01 -7.00 11.26
C LEU A 258 32.93 -6.85 12.79
N LYS A 259 32.95 -5.60 13.26
CA LYS A 259 32.57 -5.22 14.62
C LYS A 259 31.12 -5.61 14.91
N PRO A 260 30.75 -5.87 16.18
CA PRO A 260 29.36 -5.77 16.62
C PRO A 260 28.71 -4.45 16.16
N GLY A 261 27.56 -4.53 15.50
CA GLY A 261 26.87 -3.37 14.89
C GLY A 261 27.47 -2.90 13.55
N GLY A 262 28.56 -3.51 13.09
CA GLY A 262 29.11 -3.30 11.76
C GLY A 262 28.22 -3.91 10.68
N VAL A 263 28.33 -3.40 9.46
CA VAL A 263 27.42 -3.76 8.36
C VAL A 263 28.14 -4.28 7.13
N MET A 264 27.52 -5.23 6.44
CA MET A 264 27.90 -5.59 5.07
C MET A 264 26.88 -5.09 4.05
N GLY A 265 27.38 -4.53 2.96
CA GLY A 265 26.58 -4.08 1.82
C GLY A 265 26.87 -4.95 0.61
N LEU A 266 25.86 -5.70 0.17
CA LEU A 266 25.96 -6.62 -0.94
C LEU A 266 25.17 -6.08 -2.14
N VAL A 267 25.72 -6.23 -3.35
CA VAL A 267 24.97 -6.12 -4.60
C VAL A 267 25.20 -7.40 -5.40
N LEU A 268 24.11 -8.09 -5.75
CA LEU A 268 24.16 -9.38 -6.42
C LEU A 268 23.28 -9.36 -7.68
N PRO A 269 23.66 -10.11 -8.73
CA PRO A 269 22.74 -10.43 -9.83
C PRO A 269 21.43 -11.02 -9.31
N ASP A 270 20.30 -10.60 -9.86
CA ASP A 270 18.98 -11.14 -9.47
C ASP A 270 18.56 -12.29 -10.40
N ASP A 271 18.65 -13.53 -9.92
CA ASP A 271 18.27 -14.71 -10.72
C ASP A 271 16.76 -14.83 -10.96
N ASP A 272 15.93 -14.11 -10.18
CA ASP A 272 14.50 -13.97 -10.49
C ASP A 272 14.26 -13.09 -11.73
N ALA A 273 15.23 -12.24 -12.10
CA ALA A 273 15.13 -11.33 -13.25
C ALA A 273 15.63 -11.95 -14.56
N PHE A 274 16.74 -12.69 -14.53
CA PHE A 274 17.30 -13.37 -15.69
C PHE A 274 18.21 -14.53 -15.25
N ASP A 275 18.53 -15.45 -16.17
CA ASP A 275 19.46 -16.56 -15.89
C ASP A 275 20.89 -16.02 -15.71
N THR A 276 21.29 -15.86 -14.45
CA THR A 276 22.57 -15.27 -14.07
C THR A 276 23.73 -16.21 -14.39
N MET A 277 23.52 -17.52 -14.31
CA MET A 277 24.53 -18.54 -14.55
C MET A 277 24.90 -18.64 -16.04
N SER A 278 23.91 -18.47 -16.92
CA SER A 278 24.15 -18.40 -18.36
C SER A 278 24.80 -17.09 -18.79
N ALA A 279 24.52 -15.99 -18.09
CA ALA A 279 25.07 -14.67 -18.39
C ALA A 279 26.57 -14.57 -18.07
N ASP A 280 27.03 -15.19 -16.97
CA ASP A 280 28.44 -15.30 -16.63
C ASP A 280 28.79 -16.72 -16.15
N LYS A 281 29.63 -17.41 -16.94
CA LYS A 281 30.07 -18.79 -16.66
C LYS A 281 30.95 -18.93 -15.42
N THR A 282 31.41 -17.82 -14.85
CA THR A 282 32.20 -17.79 -13.62
C THR A 282 31.31 -17.74 -12.37
N HIS A 283 30.00 -17.52 -12.51
CA HIS A 283 29.06 -17.68 -11.41
C HIS A 283 29.00 -19.14 -10.97
N LYS A 284 28.92 -19.34 -9.65
CA LYS A 284 28.76 -20.65 -9.01
C LYS A 284 27.39 -20.79 -8.37
N HIS A 285 26.75 -19.67 -8.03
CA HIS A 285 25.47 -19.65 -7.32
C HIS A 285 24.50 -18.64 -7.96
N PRO A 286 23.26 -19.07 -8.27
CA PRO A 286 22.19 -18.16 -8.65
C PRO A 286 21.54 -17.58 -7.38
N PHE A 287 21.76 -16.30 -7.12
CA PHE A 287 21.14 -15.64 -5.97
C PHE A 287 19.83 -14.95 -6.35
N THR A 288 18.82 -15.20 -5.53
CA THR A 288 17.60 -14.37 -5.43
C THR A 288 17.55 -13.70 -4.05
N ARG A 289 16.76 -12.63 -3.92
CA ARG A 289 16.48 -11.98 -2.63
C ARG A 289 16.04 -12.98 -1.56
N SER A 290 15.18 -13.92 -1.93
CA SER A 290 14.67 -14.95 -1.04
C SER A 290 15.75 -15.96 -0.63
N SER A 291 16.63 -16.35 -1.56
CA SER A 291 17.73 -17.29 -1.26
C SER A 291 18.78 -16.68 -0.32
N LEU A 292 19.17 -15.41 -0.56
CA LEU A 292 20.12 -14.71 0.30
C LEU A 292 19.56 -14.54 1.70
N LYS A 293 18.29 -14.10 1.81
CA LYS A 293 17.64 -13.94 3.12
C LYS A 293 17.65 -15.24 3.93
N LYS A 294 17.37 -16.38 3.31
CA LYS A 294 17.42 -17.69 4.00
C LYS A 294 18.80 -17.98 4.55
N ILE A 295 19.87 -17.73 3.78
CA ILE A 295 21.25 -17.93 4.25
C ILE A 295 21.54 -17.01 5.45
N VAL A 296 21.14 -15.74 5.38
CA VAL A 296 21.34 -14.78 6.48
C VAL A 296 20.54 -15.18 7.72
N ASP A 297 19.29 -15.64 7.57
CA ASP A 297 18.43 -16.04 8.69
C ASP A 297 18.98 -17.28 9.45
N GLU A 298 19.75 -18.15 8.78
CA GLU A 298 20.42 -19.31 9.41
C GLU A 298 21.69 -18.89 10.20
N MET A 299 22.17 -17.66 10.04
CA MET A 299 23.34 -17.12 10.74
C MET A 299 22.89 -16.28 11.94
N ALA A 300 22.92 -16.87 13.14
CA ALA A 300 22.31 -16.33 14.36
C ALA A 300 22.76 -14.91 14.80
N ASP A 301 23.89 -14.42 14.31
CA ASP A 301 24.48 -13.11 14.63
C ASP A 301 24.54 -12.15 13.42
N LEU A 302 23.78 -12.45 12.35
CA LEU A 302 23.52 -11.54 11.25
C LEU A 302 22.03 -11.21 11.18
N THR A 303 21.71 -9.99 10.75
CA THR A 303 20.31 -9.59 10.53
C THR A 303 20.20 -8.70 9.30
N LEU A 304 19.26 -9.03 8.41
CA LEU A 304 18.95 -8.21 7.24
C LEU A 304 18.31 -6.89 7.69
N VAL A 305 18.98 -5.77 7.41
CA VAL A 305 18.53 -4.41 7.70
C VAL A 305 17.60 -3.90 6.60
N GLU A 306 18.02 -4.06 5.34
CA GLU A 306 17.27 -3.62 4.17
C GLU A 306 17.66 -4.45 2.95
N THR A 307 16.73 -4.62 2.02
CA THR A 307 17.00 -5.15 0.68
C THR A 307 16.04 -4.51 -0.31
N GLY A 308 16.45 -4.42 -1.56
CA GLY A 308 15.60 -3.97 -2.65
C GLY A 308 16.31 -4.06 -3.98
N VAL A 309 15.63 -3.58 -5.02
CA VAL A 309 16.23 -3.48 -6.36
C VAL A 309 17.36 -2.44 -6.37
N SER A 310 18.52 -2.85 -6.90
CA SER A 310 19.65 -1.97 -7.20
C SER A 310 19.53 -1.46 -8.63
N GLN A 311 19.42 -2.37 -9.59
CA GLN A 311 19.08 -2.08 -10.98
C GLN A 311 17.96 -3.03 -11.44
N HIS A 312 16.85 -2.47 -11.93
CA HIS A 312 15.69 -3.27 -12.31
C HIS A 312 16.04 -4.27 -13.40
N LEU A 313 15.54 -5.51 -13.23
CA LEU A 313 15.80 -6.65 -14.09
C LEU A 313 17.29 -7.04 -14.21
N TRP A 314 18.12 -6.63 -13.25
CA TRP A 314 19.56 -6.89 -13.27
C TRP A 314 20.12 -7.29 -11.89
N SER A 315 19.98 -6.44 -10.88
CA SER A 315 20.61 -6.67 -9.58
C SER A 315 19.77 -6.18 -8.42
N PHE A 316 19.94 -6.83 -7.28
CA PHE A 316 19.38 -6.42 -6.00
C PHE A 316 20.50 -6.13 -5.00
N TYR A 317 20.19 -5.35 -3.96
CA TYR A 317 21.11 -5.10 -2.87
C TYR A 317 20.59 -5.64 -1.55
N ALA A 318 21.50 -5.89 -0.61
CA ALA A 318 21.18 -6.25 0.76
C ALA A 318 22.15 -5.56 1.73
N ILE A 319 21.60 -4.96 2.78
CA ILE A 319 22.35 -4.40 3.89
C ILE A 319 22.11 -5.30 5.10
N ILE A 320 23.18 -5.86 5.65
CA ILE A 320 23.12 -6.84 6.72
C ILE A 320 23.98 -6.34 7.88
N GLU A 321 23.44 -6.34 9.09
CA GLU A 321 24.14 -5.94 10.32
C GLU A 321 24.60 -7.17 11.09
N LYS A 322 25.80 -7.09 11.66
CA LYS A 322 26.25 -8.05 12.67
C LYS A 322 25.60 -7.71 14.01
N THR A 323 24.62 -8.50 14.42
CA THR A 323 23.80 -8.31 15.62
C THR A 323 24.12 -9.39 16.65
N PRO A 324 25.05 -9.14 17.60
CA PRO A 324 25.29 -10.10 18.67
C PRO A 324 23.99 -10.40 19.43
N ASP A 325 23.78 -11.67 19.76
CA ASP A 325 22.62 -12.18 20.50
C ASP A 325 21.27 -12.15 19.76
N GLY A 326 21.24 -12.04 18.42
CA GLY A 326 20.00 -12.10 17.64
C GLY A 326 19.03 -10.93 17.92
N ARG A 327 19.57 -9.78 18.33
CA ARG A 327 18.78 -8.55 18.55
C ARG A 327 18.34 -7.94 17.22
N ALA A 328 17.25 -7.17 17.26
CA ALA A 328 16.80 -6.38 16.12
C ALA A 328 17.91 -5.45 15.61
N PRO A 329 17.96 -5.16 14.29
CA PRO A 329 19.00 -4.33 13.71
C PRO A 329 18.91 -2.90 14.27
N SER A 330 20.06 -2.33 14.61
CA SER A 330 20.21 -0.97 15.10
C SER A 330 20.68 0.01 14.01
N TYR A 331 21.24 -0.52 12.91
CA TYR A 331 21.81 0.27 11.85
C TYR A 331 20.73 0.98 11.02
N ASN A 332 20.72 2.32 11.06
CA ASN A 332 19.74 3.11 10.33
C ASN A 332 20.20 3.41 8.90
N PHE A 333 20.19 2.39 8.05
CA PHE A 333 20.60 2.51 6.65
C PHE A 333 19.83 3.58 5.88
N ARG A 334 18.51 3.67 6.08
CA ARG A 334 17.65 4.66 5.41
C ARG A 334 18.09 6.08 5.70
N ARG A 335 18.40 6.41 6.95
CA ARG A 335 18.94 7.72 7.32
C ARG A 335 20.29 7.97 6.64
N LYS A 336 21.19 6.99 6.63
CA LYS A 336 22.50 7.10 5.94
C LYS A 336 22.33 7.36 4.45
N ARG A 337 21.39 6.67 3.79
CA ARG A 337 21.05 6.88 2.39
C ARG A 337 20.48 8.28 2.15
N SER A 338 19.58 8.76 2.99
CA SER A 338 19.06 10.14 2.91
C SER A 338 20.16 11.18 3.08
N GLU A 339 21.05 11.00 4.07
CA GLU A 339 22.21 11.88 4.29
C GLU A 339 23.16 11.88 3.10
N TRP A 340 23.35 10.72 2.45
CA TRP A 340 24.15 10.59 1.23
C TRP A 340 23.52 11.35 0.06
N LEU A 341 22.23 11.13 -0.23
CA LEU A 341 21.48 11.82 -1.29
C LEU A 341 21.44 13.34 -1.06
N CYS A 342 21.33 13.79 0.19
CA CYS A 342 21.34 15.20 0.54
C CYS A 342 22.61 15.92 0.08
N LYS A 343 23.76 15.24 -0.01
CA LYS A 343 25.00 15.86 -0.51
C LYS A 343 24.85 16.28 -1.97
N GLU A 344 24.27 15.43 -2.81
CA GLU A 344 24.06 15.71 -4.24
C GLU A 344 22.99 16.80 -4.44
N VAL A 345 21.85 16.65 -3.76
CA VAL A 345 20.75 17.63 -3.81
C VAL A 345 21.22 19.00 -3.31
N ALA A 346 22.01 19.06 -2.23
CA ALA A 346 22.56 20.32 -1.72
C ALA A 346 23.59 20.94 -2.67
N ALA A 347 24.40 20.12 -3.36
CA ALA A 347 25.31 20.61 -4.39
C ALA A 347 24.53 21.24 -5.56
N ARG A 348 23.47 20.58 -6.03
CA ARG A 348 22.58 21.10 -7.08
C ARG A 348 21.90 22.40 -6.64
N ALA A 349 21.36 22.43 -5.42
CA ALA A 349 20.70 23.61 -4.87
C ALA A 349 21.65 24.81 -4.78
N ARG A 350 22.90 24.59 -4.35
CA ARG A 350 23.93 25.64 -4.29
C ARG A 350 24.21 26.24 -5.66
N VAL A 351 24.48 25.40 -6.66
CA VAL A 351 24.74 25.85 -8.04
C VAL A 351 23.54 26.61 -8.61
N ALA A 352 22.33 26.14 -8.36
CA ALA A 352 21.11 26.82 -8.81
C ALA A 352 20.92 28.19 -8.14
N MET A 353 21.21 28.30 -6.84
CA MET A 353 21.20 29.58 -6.12
C MET A 353 22.27 30.55 -6.64
N GLU A 354 23.49 30.08 -6.88
CA GLU A 354 24.60 30.90 -7.39
C GLU A 354 24.34 31.39 -8.83
N THR A 355 23.60 30.63 -9.62
CA THR A 355 23.26 30.96 -11.02
C THR A 355 21.90 31.64 -11.18
N GLY A 356 21.13 31.81 -10.10
CA GLY A 356 19.81 32.48 -10.12
C GLY A 356 18.67 31.65 -10.72
N VAL A 357 18.82 30.33 -10.76
CA VAL A 357 17.83 29.38 -11.31
C VAL A 357 16.88 28.94 -10.19
N ASN A 358 15.92 29.82 -9.88
CA ASN A 358 15.06 29.73 -8.68
C ASN A 358 14.13 28.51 -8.65
N ASP A 359 13.60 28.09 -9.79
CA ASP A 359 12.76 26.90 -9.97
C ASP A 359 13.50 25.62 -9.54
N VAL A 360 14.73 25.45 -10.02
CA VAL A 360 15.62 24.33 -9.67
C VAL A 360 16.02 24.38 -8.20
N ALA A 361 16.41 25.56 -7.70
CA ALA A 361 16.76 25.73 -6.29
C ALA A 361 15.58 25.42 -5.36
N ALA A 362 14.37 25.88 -5.68
CA ALA A 362 13.17 25.58 -4.91
C ALA A 362 12.83 24.09 -4.91
N ALA A 363 12.89 23.42 -6.07
CA ALA A 363 12.68 21.98 -6.17
C ALA A 363 13.71 21.17 -5.35
N ALA A 364 14.99 21.55 -5.43
CA ALA A 364 16.04 20.91 -4.63
C ALA A 364 15.84 21.14 -3.13
N PHE A 365 15.43 22.33 -2.69
CA PHE A 365 15.09 22.59 -1.28
C PHE A 365 13.89 21.79 -0.79
N LYS A 366 12.83 21.65 -1.60
CA LYS A 366 11.71 20.75 -1.29
C LYS A 366 12.18 19.30 -1.15
N LYS A 367 13.10 18.85 -2.03
CA LYS A 367 13.70 17.52 -1.92
C LYS A 367 14.56 17.35 -0.67
N LEU A 368 15.37 18.36 -0.28
CA LEU A 368 16.12 18.33 0.98
C LEU A 368 15.19 18.20 2.19
N ALA A 369 14.06 18.93 2.19
CA ALA A 369 13.07 18.84 3.25
C ALA A 369 12.38 17.47 3.31
N GLU A 370 12.19 16.78 2.17
CA GLU A 370 11.68 15.40 2.12
C GLU A 370 12.71 14.40 2.65
N LEU A 371 13.98 14.54 2.27
CA LEU A 371 15.06 13.62 2.64
C LEU A 371 15.44 13.73 4.12
N LEU A 372 15.56 14.95 4.65
CA LEU A 372 15.88 15.22 6.05
C LEU A 372 14.87 16.21 6.65
N PRO A 373 13.69 15.73 7.06
CA PRO A 373 12.67 16.59 7.64
C PRO A 373 13.16 17.30 8.91
N GLY A 374 12.98 18.62 8.97
CA GLY A 374 13.41 19.47 10.09
C GLY A 374 14.81 20.07 9.93
N ALA A 375 15.60 19.65 8.94
CA ALA A 375 16.87 20.29 8.63
C ALA A 375 16.65 21.74 8.15
N PRO A 376 17.50 22.70 8.57
CA PRO A 376 17.40 24.08 8.12
C PRO A 376 17.66 24.17 6.62
N LEU A 377 16.76 24.85 5.89
CA LEU A 377 16.94 25.16 4.48
C LEU A 377 17.58 26.55 4.31
N PRO A 378 18.39 26.77 3.26
CA PRO A 378 19.00 28.08 3.00
C PRO A 378 17.98 29.19 2.70
N ALA A 379 16.84 28.84 2.12
CA ALA A 379 15.71 29.74 1.89
C ALA A 379 14.40 28.95 1.92
N ASP A 380 13.28 29.65 2.09
CA ASP A 380 11.95 29.06 1.93
C ASP A 380 11.69 28.78 0.44
N PRO A 381 11.50 27.51 0.02
CA PRO A 381 11.28 27.16 -1.38
C PRO A 381 10.02 27.82 -1.96
N GLU A 382 8.98 28.03 -1.15
CA GLU A 382 7.73 28.65 -1.61
C GLU A 382 7.88 30.15 -1.86
N SER A 383 8.77 30.81 -1.12
CA SER A 383 9.13 32.20 -1.36
C SER A 383 10.03 32.35 -2.59
N LEU A 384 10.85 31.33 -2.90
CA LEU A 384 11.80 31.36 -4.01
C LEU A 384 11.14 31.08 -5.36
N TYR A 385 10.25 30.08 -5.41
CA TYR A 385 9.46 29.74 -6.59
C TYR A 385 8.05 29.28 -6.16
N PRO A 386 7.07 30.20 -6.12
CA PRO A 386 5.74 29.90 -5.61
C PRO A 386 5.00 28.85 -6.46
N PHE A 387 4.18 28.03 -5.79
CA PHE A 387 3.23 27.15 -6.48
C PHE A 387 2.17 27.97 -7.25
N PRO A 388 1.88 27.67 -8.52
CA PRO A 388 1.11 28.55 -9.40
C PRO A 388 -0.42 28.42 -9.26
N PHE A 389 -0.92 27.43 -8.52
CA PHE A 389 -2.36 27.16 -8.37
C PHE A 389 -2.81 27.33 -6.90
N GLU A 390 -4.12 27.30 -6.65
CA GLU A 390 -4.65 27.29 -5.29
C GLU A 390 -4.01 26.15 -4.47
N LYS A 391 -3.41 26.51 -3.31
CA LYS A 391 -2.46 25.66 -2.60
C LYS A 391 -3.06 24.31 -2.22
N GLN A 392 -2.44 23.24 -2.72
CA GLN A 392 -2.52 21.91 -2.11
C GLN A 392 -1.23 21.58 -1.36
N SER A 393 -1.35 20.86 -0.26
CA SER A 393 -0.21 20.38 0.52
C SER A 393 0.47 19.21 -0.19
N TYR A 394 1.41 19.49 -1.10
CA TYR A 394 2.27 18.48 -1.74
C TYR A 394 3.34 17.95 -0.79
N VAL A 395 3.83 18.80 0.12
CA VAL A 395 4.83 18.42 1.12
C VAL A 395 4.11 18.06 2.41
N LYS A 396 3.98 16.76 2.72
CA LYS A 396 3.76 16.32 4.10
C LYS A 396 5.11 16.36 4.83
N THR A 397 5.44 17.48 5.47
CA THR A 397 6.62 17.54 6.35
C THR A 397 6.35 16.72 7.61
N ALA A 398 6.88 15.50 7.62
CA ALA A 398 6.97 14.71 8.84
C ALA A 398 7.78 15.50 9.88
N LYS A 399 7.35 15.51 11.15
CA LYS A 399 8.19 16.05 12.22
C LYS A 399 9.44 15.18 12.35
N GLU A 400 10.56 15.77 12.78
CA GLU A 400 11.77 15.00 13.08
C GLU A 400 11.43 13.87 14.08
N GLY A 401 11.83 12.63 13.77
CA GLY A 401 11.52 11.45 14.57
C GLY A 401 10.09 10.89 14.41
N ALA A 402 9.24 11.50 13.58
CA ALA A 402 7.94 10.93 13.25
C ALA A 402 8.10 9.61 12.49
N ARG A 403 7.35 8.59 12.90
CA ARG A 403 7.33 7.33 12.16
C ARG A 403 6.49 7.49 10.91
N LYS A 404 6.97 6.89 9.82
CA LYS A 404 6.30 6.88 8.53
C LYS A 404 5.44 5.63 8.44
N VAL A 405 4.13 5.80 8.29
CA VAL A 405 3.18 4.71 8.13
C VAL A 405 2.59 4.78 6.73
N VAL A 406 2.72 3.70 5.97
CA VAL A 406 2.07 3.56 4.66
C VAL A 406 0.74 2.85 4.85
N THR A 407 -0.29 3.35 4.19
CA THR A 407 -1.64 2.78 4.21
C THR A 407 -2.19 2.62 2.81
N MET A 408 -3.10 1.67 2.63
CA MET A 408 -3.85 1.51 1.39
C MET A 408 -4.93 2.59 1.26
N GLY A 409 -4.94 3.35 0.15
CA GLY A 409 -5.98 4.35 -0.12
C GLY A 409 -7.38 3.75 -0.32
N GLY A 410 -8.41 4.60 -0.33
CA GLY A 410 -9.73 4.25 -0.87
C GLY A 410 -10.80 3.75 0.11
N SER A 411 -10.54 3.69 1.42
CA SER A 411 -11.61 3.39 2.41
C SER A 411 -11.73 4.48 3.48
N GLN A 412 -12.97 4.83 3.83
CA GLN A 412 -13.25 5.86 4.83
C GLN A 412 -12.63 5.56 6.20
N MET A 413 -12.62 4.29 6.59
CA MET A 413 -12.03 3.84 7.84
C MET A 413 -10.50 3.98 7.85
N MET A 414 -9.85 3.86 6.67
CA MET A 414 -8.43 4.17 6.54
C MET A 414 -8.16 5.67 6.64
N GLU A 415 -9.00 6.51 6.04
CA GLU A 415 -8.86 7.97 6.19
C GLU A 415 -8.99 8.41 7.65
N ASP A 416 -9.97 7.87 8.38
CA ASP A 416 -10.14 8.14 9.80
C ASP A 416 -8.91 7.68 10.61
N SER A 417 -8.36 6.50 10.27
CA SER A 417 -7.15 5.98 10.88
C SER A 417 -5.93 6.84 10.59
N ALA A 418 -5.81 7.35 9.37
CA ALA A 418 -4.73 8.25 8.96
C ALA A 418 -4.76 9.55 9.75
N ARG A 419 -5.93 10.21 9.86
CA ARG A 419 -6.11 11.42 10.68
C ARG A 419 -5.73 11.19 12.13
N ILE A 420 -6.10 10.04 12.69
CA ILE A 420 -5.76 9.68 14.08
C ILE A 420 -4.25 9.46 14.24
N LEU A 421 -3.62 8.70 13.34
CA LEU A 421 -2.17 8.49 13.34
C LEU A 421 -1.40 9.82 13.21
N GLU A 422 -1.85 10.72 12.35
CA GLU A 422 -1.30 12.08 12.19
C GLU A 422 -1.46 12.88 13.50
N SER A 423 -2.63 12.82 14.15
CA SER A 423 -2.85 13.44 15.47
C SER A 423 -1.97 12.84 16.57
N MET A 424 -1.49 11.60 16.38
CA MET A 424 -0.56 10.91 17.26
C MET A 424 0.91 11.20 16.93
N GLY A 425 1.18 12.05 15.93
CA GLY A 425 2.52 12.50 15.55
C GLY A 425 3.21 11.65 14.48
N HIS A 426 2.50 10.76 13.80
CA HIS A 426 3.05 9.95 12.70
C HIS A 426 2.84 10.62 11.35
N ALA A 427 3.71 10.32 10.39
CA ALA A 427 3.54 10.74 8.99
C ALA A 427 2.85 9.62 8.21
N VAL A 428 1.67 9.90 7.65
CA VAL A 428 0.87 8.89 6.95
C VAL A 428 0.90 9.11 5.44
N TYR A 429 1.26 8.06 4.71
CA TYR A 429 1.33 8.03 3.25
C TYR A 429 0.26 7.07 2.72
N HIS A 430 -0.55 7.51 1.76
CA HIS A 430 -1.53 6.67 1.08
C HIS A 430 -0.95 6.22 -0.25
N LEU A 431 -0.80 4.91 -0.43
CA LEU A 431 -0.35 4.33 -1.71
C LEU A 431 -1.48 3.47 -2.31
N PRO A 432 -1.59 3.40 -3.65
CA PRO A 432 -2.54 2.54 -4.35
C PRO A 432 -2.05 1.09 -4.33
N LEU A 433 -1.99 0.50 -3.13
CA LEU A 433 -1.63 -0.91 -2.97
C LEU A 433 -2.76 -1.77 -3.54
N ASP A 434 -2.51 -2.52 -4.61
CA ASP A 434 -3.44 -3.54 -5.08
C ASP A 434 -3.20 -4.83 -4.26
N PRO A 435 -4.15 -5.23 -3.39
CA PRO A 435 -3.99 -6.41 -2.57
C PRO A 435 -3.90 -7.74 -3.35
N LYS A 436 -4.29 -7.74 -4.63
CA LYS A 436 -4.29 -8.93 -5.49
C LYS A 436 -3.03 -9.03 -6.36
N ARG A 437 -2.25 -7.95 -6.50
CA ARG A 437 -1.04 -7.92 -7.33
C ARG A 437 0.20 -7.90 -6.46
N GLU A 438 1.32 -8.32 -7.03
CA GLU A 438 2.62 -8.14 -6.41
C GLU A 438 3.00 -6.66 -6.44
N ILE A 439 3.83 -6.23 -5.48
CA ILE A 439 4.42 -4.89 -5.51
C ILE A 439 5.37 -4.85 -6.71
N GLY A 440 4.97 -4.13 -7.76
CA GLY A 440 5.82 -3.85 -8.91
C GLY A 440 6.96 -2.88 -8.57
N TYR A 441 7.93 -2.77 -9.47
CA TYR A 441 9.13 -1.95 -9.29
C TYR A 441 8.85 -0.47 -8.90
N PRO A 442 7.89 0.26 -9.51
CA PRO A 442 7.58 1.63 -9.09
C PRO A 442 7.14 1.74 -7.63
N MET A 443 6.32 0.79 -7.18
CA MET A 443 5.81 0.74 -5.80
C MET A 443 6.93 0.36 -4.83
N GLU A 444 7.78 -0.60 -5.18
CA GLU A 444 8.95 -0.97 -4.37
C GLU A 444 9.89 0.23 -4.19
N ARG A 445 10.22 0.93 -5.28
CA ARG A 445 11.06 2.14 -5.22
C ARG A 445 10.43 3.21 -4.32
N ARG A 446 9.12 3.43 -4.44
CA ARG A 446 8.41 4.40 -3.60
C ARG A 446 8.41 4.00 -2.12
N LEU A 447 8.27 2.72 -1.80
CA LEU A 447 8.43 2.21 -0.44
C LEU A 447 9.85 2.43 0.08
N GLY A 448 10.87 2.25 -0.74
CA GLY A 448 12.26 2.55 -0.40
C GLY A 448 12.52 4.04 -0.13
N GLU A 449 11.97 4.93 -0.97
CA GLU A 449 12.06 6.39 -0.79
C GLU A 449 11.37 6.87 0.49
N ILE A 450 10.16 6.36 0.75
CA ILE A 450 9.43 6.69 1.98
C ILE A 450 10.19 6.12 3.17
N GLY A 451 10.61 4.86 3.09
CA GLY A 451 11.21 4.13 4.19
C GLY A 451 10.23 3.94 5.35
N PRO A 452 9.05 3.32 5.14
CA PRO A 452 8.03 3.19 6.18
C PRO A 452 8.49 2.30 7.33
N SER A 453 8.14 2.70 8.55
CA SER A 453 8.28 1.86 9.75
C SER A 453 7.19 0.79 9.83
N LEU A 454 6.09 0.98 9.09
CA LEU A 454 4.94 0.07 9.07
C LEU A 454 4.13 0.30 7.79
N VAL A 455 3.70 -0.79 7.15
CA VAL A 455 2.56 -0.79 6.23
C VAL A 455 1.34 -1.30 6.97
N PHE A 456 0.21 -0.60 6.84
CA PHE A 456 -1.05 -0.97 7.50
C PHE A 456 -2.22 -1.08 6.53
N THR A 457 -3.03 -2.13 6.68
CA THR A 457 -4.26 -2.34 5.91
C THR A 457 -5.43 -2.76 6.80
N PHE A 458 -6.64 -2.41 6.36
CA PHE A 458 -7.84 -3.13 6.80
C PHE A 458 -8.05 -4.35 5.90
N GLY A 459 -8.19 -5.53 6.50
CA GLY A 459 -8.09 -6.80 5.79
C GLY A 459 -6.64 -7.28 5.64
N PHE A 460 -6.48 -8.60 5.54
CA PHE A 460 -5.19 -9.27 5.40
C PHE A 460 -4.95 -9.69 3.96
N TYR A 461 -3.75 -9.40 3.44
CA TYR A 461 -3.37 -9.66 2.06
C TYR A 461 -2.09 -10.50 1.99
N PRO A 462 -2.18 -11.81 1.66
CA PRO A 462 -1.05 -12.75 1.65
C PRO A 462 0.14 -12.31 0.80
N LYS A 463 -0.11 -11.89 -0.45
CA LYS A 463 0.96 -11.49 -1.38
C LYS A 463 1.69 -10.25 -0.89
N LEU A 464 0.94 -9.28 -0.36
CA LEU A 464 1.52 -8.07 0.25
C LEU A 464 2.38 -8.42 1.47
N SER A 465 1.92 -9.32 2.33
CA SER A 465 2.68 -9.84 3.48
C SER A 465 4.02 -10.46 3.05
N GLN A 466 4.01 -11.31 2.02
CA GLN A 466 5.22 -11.93 1.48
C GLN A 466 6.21 -10.90 0.94
N THR A 467 5.75 -9.99 0.07
CA THR A 467 6.63 -9.01 -0.57
C THR A 467 7.20 -8.01 0.44
N LEU A 468 6.40 -7.52 1.40
CA LEU A 468 6.91 -6.66 2.47
C LEU A 468 7.90 -7.39 3.38
N GLY A 469 7.69 -8.68 3.64
CA GLY A 469 8.64 -9.52 4.36
C GLY A 469 9.99 -9.65 3.66
N GLN A 470 9.97 -9.76 2.32
CA GLN A 470 11.20 -9.74 1.51
C GLN A 470 11.91 -8.39 1.63
N LEU A 471 11.18 -7.27 1.63
CA LEU A 471 11.73 -5.91 1.77
C LEU A 471 12.13 -5.52 3.20
N ALA A 472 12.03 -6.43 4.17
CA ALA A 472 12.21 -6.15 5.60
C ALA A 472 11.31 -5.00 6.12
N ILE A 473 10.11 -4.84 5.54
CA ILE A 473 9.12 -3.84 5.95
C ILE A 473 8.07 -4.53 6.82
N PRO A 474 7.82 -4.06 8.06
CA PRO A 474 6.76 -4.61 8.89
C PRO A 474 5.36 -4.37 8.32
N TYR A 475 4.49 -5.37 8.47
CA TYR A 475 3.11 -5.32 8.00
C TYR A 475 2.13 -5.56 9.16
N ALA A 476 1.16 -4.68 9.33
CA ALA A 476 0.03 -4.91 10.23
C ALA A 476 -1.28 -4.88 9.46
N SER A 477 -2.13 -5.88 9.66
CA SER A 477 -3.49 -5.90 9.14
C SER A 477 -4.49 -5.89 10.28
N TRP A 478 -5.61 -5.18 10.09
CA TRP A 478 -6.77 -5.27 10.97
C TRP A 478 -7.98 -5.78 10.21
N VAL A 479 -8.37 -7.01 10.52
CA VAL A 479 -9.47 -7.73 9.88
C VAL A 479 -10.77 -7.46 10.64
N ILE A 480 -11.66 -6.70 9.99
CA ILE A 480 -12.97 -6.32 10.53
C ILE A 480 -14.06 -7.07 9.77
N GLY A 481 -14.94 -7.76 10.51
CA GLY A 481 -15.99 -8.60 9.93
C GLY A 481 -15.46 -9.93 9.41
N ALA A 482 -16.17 -10.51 8.45
CA ALA A 482 -15.77 -11.80 7.90
C ALA A 482 -14.44 -11.80 7.15
N ALA A 483 -13.43 -12.49 7.70
CA ALA A 483 -12.31 -12.98 6.90
C ALA A 483 -12.90 -13.78 5.74
N ALA A 484 -12.54 -13.43 4.50
CA ALA A 484 -12.89 -14.25 3.34
C ALA A 484 -12.42 -15.68 3.60
N ASP A 485 -13.18 -16.69 3.19
CA ASP A 485 -12.82 -18.12 3.29
C ASP A 485 -11.68 -18.47 2.31
N THR A 486 -10.61 -17.68 2.32
CA THR A 486 -9.41 -17.90 1.53
C THR A 486 -8.57 -18.96 2.21
N LYS A 487 -8.17 -19.98 1.48
CA LYS A 487 -7.30 -21.01 2.05
C LYS A 487 -5.89 -20.43 2.23
N LEU A 488 -5.54 -20.09 3.47
CA LEU A 488 -4.22 -19.57 3.82
C LEU A 488 -3.22 -20.71 4.10
N LYS A 489 -1.94 -20.41 3.91
CA LYS A 489 -0.78 -21.29 4.18
C LYS A 489 0.26 -20.55 5.02
N GLY A 490 1.19 -21.28 5.64
CA GLY A 490 2.26 -20.68 6.45
C GLY A 490 3.11 -19.67 5.68
N GLU A 491 3.38 -19.95 4.39
CA GLU A 491 4.13 -19.06 3.48
C GLU A 491 3.45 -17.70 3.22
N ASP A 492 2.17 -17.55 3.55
CA ASP A 492 1.44 -16.27 3.41
C ASP A 492 1.84 -15.25 4.50
N PHE A 493 2.48 -15.70 5.58
CA PHE A 493 2.80 -14.87 6.73
C PHE A 493 4.31 -14.64 6.82
N ALA A 494 4.76 -13.42 6.48
CA ALA A 494 6.09 -13.00 6.85
C ALA A 494 6.21 -12.93 8.39
N ALA A 495 7.41 -13.19 8.93
CA ALA A 495 7.65 -13.15 10.37
C ALA A 495 7.33 -11.78 11.01
N SER A 496 7.47 -10.70 10.23
CA SER A 496 7.16 -9.31 10.62
C SER A 496 5.69 -8.93 10.43
N THR A 497 4.81 -9.88 10.08
CA THR A 497 3.37 -9.64 9.88
C THR A 497 2.59 -9.77 11.19
N PHE A 498 1.75 -8.78 11.48
CA PHE A 498 0.82 -8.74 12.62
C PHE A 498 -0.62 -8.74 12.13
N ILE A 499 -1.45 -9.59 12.71
CA ILE A 499 -2.86 -9.70 12.37
C ILE A 499 -3.68 -9.36 13.60
N PHE A 500 -4.42 -8.26 13.50
CA PHE A 500 -5.46 -7.89 14.43
C PHE A 500 -6.81 -8.34 13.87
N HIS A 501 -7.67 -8.93 14.70
CA HIS A 501 -8.97 -9.41 14.25
C HIS A 501 -10.09 -9.05 15.22
N SER A 502 -11.25 -8.70 14.68
CA SER A 502 -12.44 -8.33 15.46
C SER A 502 -13.20 -9.54 16.02
N ARG A 503 -13.24 -10.67 15.28
CA ARG A 503 -14.01 -11.85 15.66
C ARG A 503 -13.14 -12.89 16.34
N GLN A 504 -13.57 -13.41 17.50
CA GLN A 504 -12.77 -14.40 18.23
C GLN A 504 -12.47 -15.67 17.40
N LYS A 505 -13.39 -16.10 16.53
CA LYS A 505 -13.20 -17.29 15.68
C LYS A 505 -12.04 -17.14 14.67
N ASP A 506 -11.70 -15.92 14.29
CA ASP A 506 -10.63 -15.65 13.32
C ASP A 506 -9.25 -15.98 13.89
N GLU A 507 -9.10 -16.04 15.21
CA GLU A 507 -7.84 -16.39 15.83
C GLU A 507 -7.36 -17.78 15.38
N LYS A 508 -8.27 -18.77 15.39
CA LYS A 508 -7.96 -20.13 14.92
C LYS A 508 -7.73 -20.16 13.41
N TYR A 509 -8.49 -19.37 12.65
CA TYR A 509 -8.35 -19.28 11.20
C TYR A 509 -6.95 -18.82 10.79
N PHE A 510 -6.37 -17.83 11.46
CA PHE A 510 -5.02 -17.36 11.17
C PHE A 510 -3.91 -18.20 11.82
N LYS A 511 -4.10 -18.68 13.06
CA LYS A 511 -3.08 -19.49 13.74
C LYS A 511 -2.89 -20.87 13.14
N SER A 512 -3.96 -21.52 12.66
CA SER A 512 -3.89 -22.89 12.13
C SER A 512 -2.96 -23.07 10.92
N PRO A 513 -2.88 -22.13 9.95
CA PRO A 513 -1.88 -22.20 8.87
C PRO A 513 -0.48 -21.74 9.29
N GLY A 514 -0.29 -21.11 10.45
CA GLY A 514 1.03 -20.75 10.98
C GLY A 514 1.29 -19.28 11.29
N ALA A 515 0.27 -18.40 11.31
CA ALA A 515 0.50 -17.00 11.67
C ALA A 515 0.96 -16.85 13.14
N GLY A 516 2.17 -16.34 13.36
CA GLY A 516 2.76 -16.20 14.70
C GLY A 516 2.18 -15.06 15.54
N ASN A 517 1.83 -13.94 14.90
CA ASN A 517 1.43 -12.70 15.58
C ASN A 517 -0.05 -12.34 15.36
N VAL A 518 -0.95 -13.14 15.95
CA VAL A 518 -2.40 -12.91 15.89
C VAL A 518 -2.91 -12.35 17.21
N ARG A 519 -3.70 -11.27 17.19
CA ARG A 519 -4.26 -10.61 18.38
C ARG A 519 -5.72 -10.21 18.16
N HIS A 520 -6.57 -10.50 19.14
CA HIS A 520 -7.93 -9.97 19.15
C HIS A 520 -7.90 -8.45 19.38
N LEU A 521 -8.64 -7.71 18.57
CA LEU A 521 -8.81 -6.27 18.67
C LEU A 521 -10.23 -5.88 18.22
N PRO A 522 -11.12 -5.49 19.16
CA PRO A 522 -12.49 -5.12 18.83
C PRO A 522 -12.53 -3.85 17.99
N VAL A 523 -13.58 -3.70 17.18
CA VAL A 523 -13.78 -2.55 16.29
C VAL A 523 -13.65 -1.22 17.02
N GLY A 524 -13.05 -0.23 16.36
CA GLY A 524 -12.91 1.14 16.85
C GLY A 524 -13.70 2.13 15.99
N VAL A 525 -14.21 3.19 16.62
CA VAL A 525 -14.95 4.27 15.95
C VAL A 525 -14.22 5.61 16.04
N ALA A 526 -14.23 6.36 14.94
CA ALA A 526 -13.66 7.70 14.86
C ALA A 526 -14.56 8.72 15.57
N ILE A 527 -14.40 8.87 16.89
CA ILE A 527 -15.24 9.73 17.73
C ILE A 527 -15.15 11.23 17.39
N ASP A 528 -14.14 11.66 16.62
CA ASP A 528 -14.07 13.04 16.12
C ASP A 528 -15.07 13.29 14.98
N ARG A 529 -15.42 12.23 14.24
CA ARG A 529 -16.41 12.22 13.15
C ARG A 529 -17.80 11.83 13.68
N PHE A 530 -17.89 10.66 14.32
CA PHE A 530 -19.11 10.19 14.96
C PHE A 530 -19.17 10.73 16.38
N ARG A 531 -19.84 11.86 16.51
CA ARG A 531 -20.10 12.54 17.78
C ARG A 531 -21.53 13.05 17.80
N PRO A 532 -22.08 13.39 18.97
CA PRO A 532 -23.41 14.00 19.05
C PRO A 532 -23.46 15.24 18.16
N GLY A 533 -24.27 15.16 17.12
CA GLY A 533 -24.37 16.18 16.07
C GLY A 533 -25.23 17.37 16.47
N ARG A 534 -25.19 18.42 15.64
CA ARG A 534 -26.16 19.51 15.70
C ARG A 534 -27.56 18.99 15.36
N GLN A 535 -28.58 19.67 15.86
CA GLN A 535 -29.96 19.42 15.44
C GLN A 535 -30.09 19.69 13.94
N ASP A 536 -30.67 18.74 13.21
CA ASP A 536 -30.90 18.82 11.77
C ASP A 536 -32.23 18.18 11.40
N GLU A 537 -33.25 19.01 11.18
CA GLU A 537 -34.61 18.55 10.86
C GLU A 537 -34.67 17.76 9.55
N LYS A 538 -33.73 17.96 8.61
CA LYS A 538 -33.72 17.21 7.35
C LYS A 538 -33.29 15.77 7.55
N GLN A 539 -32.44 15.51 8.54
CA GLN A 539 -31.91 14.19 8.87
C GLN A 539 -32.59 13.57 10.11
N ALA A 540 -33.61 14.21 10.65
CA ALA A 540 -34.36 13.72 11.81
C ALA A 540 -35.38 12.64 11.42
N ALA A 541 -35.57 11.67 12.31
CA ALA A 541 -36.55 10.62 12.16
C ALA A 541 -37.00 10.06 13.52
N ASP A 542 -38.23 9.55 13.56
CA ASP A 542 -38.71 8.79 14.72
C ASP A 542 -38.05 7.41 14.77
N ILE A 543 -37.96 6.75 13.62
CA ILE A 543 -37.22 5.50 13.47
C ILE A 543 -36.37 5.61 12.21
N SER A 544 -35.10 5.26 12.30
CA SER A 544 -34.18 5.23 11.15
C SER A 544 -33.61 3.85 10.90
N PHE A 545 -33.39 3.56 9.63
CA PHE A 545 -32.48 2.53 9.17
C PHE A 545 -31.57 3.14 8.10
N ALA A 546 -30.25 3.02 8.29
CA ALA A 546 -29.26 3.52 7.33
C ALA A 546 -28.37 2.37 6.87
N GLY A 547 -28.43 2.06 5.58
CA GLY A 547 -27.63 1.01 4.95
C GLY A 547 -28.30 0.45 3.71
N GLU A 548 -27.56 -0.38 2.98
CA GLU A 548 -28.05 -0.99 1.75
C GLU A 548 -29.25 -1.92 2.00
N SER A 549 -30.09 -2.09 1.00
CA SER A 549 -31.22 -3.02 0.96
C SER A 549 -30.74 -4.44 0.62
N HIS A 550 -29.61 -4.56 -0.08
CA HIS A 550 -29.12 -5.78 -0.74
C HIS A 550 -30.15 -6.44 -1.68
N ARG A 551 -31.15 -5.70 -2.19
CA ARG A 551 -32.18 -6.23 -3.10
C ARG A 551 -31.60 -6.67 -4.44
N GLU A 552 -30.74 -5.84 -5.02
CA GLU A 552 -29.93 -6.20 -6.18
C GLU A 552 -28.63 -6.81 -5.67
N ASN A 553 -28.58 -8.14 -5.62
CA ASN A 553 -27.43 -8.89 -5.11
C ASN A 553 -26.94 -9.94 -6.14
N GLU A 554 -25.80 -10.57 -5.86
CA GLU A 554 -25.25 -11.57 -6.78
C GLU A 554 -26.14 -12.82 -6.88
N TYR A 555 -26.94 -13.14 -5.86
CA TYR A 555 -27.80 -14.31 -5.89
C TYR A 555 -28.95 -14.16 -6.89
N THR A 556 -29.56 -12.97 -7.00
CA THR A 556 -30.60 -12.71 -8.01
C THR A 556 -30.05 -12.80 -9.43
N LYS A 557 -28.80 -12.37 -9.66
CA LYS A 557 -28.10 -12.54 -10.95
C LYS A 557 -27.85 -14.02 -11.25
N ILE A 558 -27.33 -14.78 -10.28
CA ILE A 558 -27.11 -16.23 -10.41
C ILE A 558 -28.44 -16.94 -10.74
N LEU A 559 -29.52 -16.66 -9.99
CA LEU A 559 -30.82 -17.27 -10.25
C LEU A 559 -31.38 -16.89 -11.62
N THR A 560 -31.20 -15.65 -12.07
CA THR A 560 -31.65 -15.21 -13.38
C THR A 560 -30.90 -15.97 -14.48
N HIS A 561 -29.58 -16.08 -14.37
CA HIS A 561 -28.75 -16.88 -15.29
C HIS A 561 -29.19 -18.34 -15.35
N LEU A 562 -29.43 -18.97 -14.18
CA LEU A 562 -29.89 -20.35 -14.11
C LEU A 562 -31.29 -20.54 -14.71
N LYS A 563 -32.23 -19.63 -14.43
CA LYS A 563 -33.58 -19.66 -15.04
C LYS A 563 -33.51 -19.51 -16.56
N THR A 564 -32.69 -18.60 -17.06
CA THR A 564 -32.50 -18.41 -18.51
C THR A 564 -31.96 -19.68 -19.17
N ARG A 565 -30.97 -20.35 -18.55
CA ARG A 565 -30.48 -21.65 -19.02
C ARG A 565 -31.57 -22.73 -19.01
N LEU A 566 -32.35 -22.80 -17.94
CA LEU A 566 -33.45 -23.76 -17.81
C LEU A 566 -34.52 -23.58 -18.91
N MET A 567 -34.80 -22.33 -19.29
CA MET A 567 -35.80 -21.98 -20.30
C MET A 567 -35.27 -22.00 -21.74
N SER A 568 -33.95 -22.00 -21.96
CA SER A 568 -33.36 -21.99 -23.29
C SER A 568 -33.60 -23.31 -24.04
N LYS A 569 -33.79 -23.22 -25.35
CA LYS A 569 -33.94 -24.39 -26.24
C LYS A 569 -32.60 -25.03 -26.63
N GLU A 570 -31.49 -24.36 -26.33
CA GLU A 570 -30.13 -24.79 -26.71
C GLU A 570 -29.59 -25.90 -25.82
N TYR A 571 -30.09 -26.02 -24.59
CA TYR A 571 -29.64 -27.02 -23.61
C TYR A 571 -30.54 -28.24 -23.59
N ASP A 572 -29.91 -29.41 -23.45
CA ASP A 572 -30.62 -30.69 -23.41
C ASP A 572 -31.30 -30.96 -22.05
N SER A 573 -32.05 -32.06 -21.97
CA SER A 573 -32.77 -32.45 -20.76
C SER A 573 -31.84 -32.76 -19.58
N GLN A 574 -30.63 -33.26 -19.83
CA GLN A 574 -29.68 -33.61 -18.78
C GLN A 574 -29.08 -32.34 -18.16
N GLU A 575 -28.67 -31.38 -18.98
CA GLU A 575 -28.18 -30.07 -18.52
C GLU A 575 -29.25 -29.30 -17.75
N LYS A 576 -30.50 -29.32 -18.24
CA LYS A 576 -31.65 -28.70 -17.55
C LYS A 576 -31.93 -29.34 -16.20
N ASN A 577 -31.82 -30.67 -16.09
CA ASN A 577 -31.99 -31.38 -14.83
C ASN A 577 -30.90 -30.99 -13.81
N GLU A 578 -29.65 -30.83 -14.23
CA GLU A 578 -28.58 -30.36 -13.34
C GLU A 578 -28.81 -28.89 -12.91
N VAL A 579 -29.23 -28.00 -13.82
CA VAL A 579 -29.60 -26.62 -13.46
C VAL A 579 -30.73 -26.61 -12.41
N PHE A 580 -31.79 -27.40 -12.64
CA PHE A 580 -32.92 -27.49 -11.72
C PHE A 580 -32.53 -28.03 -10.35
N LYS A 581 -31.65 -29.04 -10.31
CA LYS A 581 -31.09 -29.60 -9.06
C LYS A 581 -30.37 -28.52 -8.24
N TRP A 582 -29.55 -27.67 -8.86
CA TRP A 582 -28.84 -26.60 -8.14
C TRP A 582 -29.77 -25.48 -7.65
N ILE A 583 -30.78 -25.10 -8.43
CA ILE A 583 -31.84 -24.19 -7.96
C ILE A 583 -32.52 -24.77 -6.70
N ARG A 584 -32.79 -26.08 -6.69
CA ARG A 584 -33.40 -26.76 -5.54
C ARG A 584 -32.45 -26.81 -4.34
N ILE A 585 -31.17 -27.10 -4.54
CA ILE A 585 -30.15 -27.08 -3.47
C ILE A 585 -30.10 -25.70 -2.81
N PHE A 586 -30.04 -24.63 -3.60
CA PHE A 586 -30.07 -23.26 -3.07
C PHE A 586 -31.36 -22.98 -2.29
N GLY A 587 -32.51 -23.44 -2.78
CA GLY A 587 -33.79 -23.34 -2.08
C GLY A 587 -33.79 -24.07 -0.72
N LEU A 588 -33.24 -25.28 -0.66
CA LEU A 588 -33.14 -26.07 0.58
C LEU A 588 -32.20 -25.43 1.60
N ILE A 589 -31.01 -24.99 1.15
CA ILE A 589 -30.06 -24.26 2.01
C ILE A 589 -30.72 -23.00 2.57
N PHE A 590 -31.41 -22.24 1.72
CA PHE A 590 -32.12 -21.03 2.11
C PHE A 590 -33.19 -21.32 3.16
N GLU A 591 -34.07 -22.29 2.91
CA GLU A 591 -35.14 -22.70 3.83
C GLU A 591 -34.57 -23.09 5.21
N LYS A 592 -33.53 -23.92 5.23
CA LYS A 592 -32.89 -24.36 6.47
C LYS A 592 -32.21 -23.21 7.21
N GLN A 593 -31.47 -22.34 6.52
CA GLN A 593 -30.83 -21.19 7.15
C GLN A 593 -31.87 -20.22 7.76
N THR A 594 -33.06 -20.09 7.18
CA THR A 594 -34.10 -19.22 7.76
C THR A 594 -34.72 -19.73 9.06
N THR A 595 -34.46 -20.99 9.46
CA THR A 595 -34.94 -21.52 10.75
C THR A 595 -34.13 -21.02 11.95
N ASP A 596 -32.89 -20.59 11.72
CA ASP A 596 -32.04 -19.98 12.74
C ASP A 596 -31.23 -18.84 12.10
N LEU A 597 -31.65 -17.61 12.38
CA LEU A 597 -31.00 -16.40 11.88
C LEU A 597 -29.95 -15.85 12.85
N THR A 598 -29.76 -16.49 13.99
CA THR A 598 -28.75 -16.10 14.98
C THR A 598 -27.38 -16.67 14.61
N ARG A 599 -27.36 -17.80 13.86
CA ARG A 599 -26.14 -18.51 13.43
C ARG A 599 -25.97 -18.51 11.91
N TRP A 600 -24.72 -18.49 11.46
CA TRP A 600 -24.31 -18.71 10.07
C TRP A 600 -24.12 -20.21 9.86
N LEU A 601 -25.10 -20.86 9.25
CA LEU A 601 -25.14 -22.31 8.98
C LEU A 601 -24.82 -22.64 7.52
N LEU A 602 -24.66 -21.64 6.66
CA LEU A 602 -24.48 -21.85 5.22
C LEU A 602 -23.31 -22.79 4.86
N PRO A 603 -22.13 -22.74 5.51
CA PRO A 603 -21.03 -23.67 5.20
C PRO A 603 -21.37 -25.13 5.49
N GLU A 604 -22.06 -25.39 6.60
CA GLU A 604 -22.52 -26.71 7.03
C GLU A 604 -23.64 -27.21 6.11
N LEU A 605 -24.64 -26.37 5.83
CA LEU A 605 -25.74 -26.68 4.93
C LEU A 605 -25.25 -26.91 3.49
N TRP A 606 -24.24 -26.17 3.05
CA TRP A 606 -23.58 -26.44 1.77
C TRP A 606 -22.98 -27.84 1.76
N SER A 607 -22.23 -28.20 2.81
CA SER A 607 -21.60 -29.51 2.91
C SER A 607 -22.63 -30.65 2.92
N GLU A 608 -23.78 -30.42 3.55
CA GLU A 608 -24.91 -31.35 3.61
C GLU A 608 -25.62 -31.52 2.25
N PHE A 609 -25.99 -30.42 1.58
CA PHE A 609 -26.86 -30.46 0.39
C PHE A 609 -26.10 -30.42 -0.94
N ALA A 610 -24.95 -29.75 -0.99
CA ALA A 610 -24.12 -29.55 -2.18
C ALA A 610 -22.83 -30.38 -2.18
N GLY A 611 -22.46 -30.96 -1.02
CA GLY A 611 -21.18 -31.65 -0.82
C GLY A 611 -20.02 -30.68 -0.50
N GLY A 612 -18.79 -31.19 -0.48
CA GLY A 612 -17.61 -30.39 -0.06
C GLY A 612 -16.95 -29.54 -1.15
N GLY A 613 -17.38 -29.65 -2.41
CA GLY A 613 -16.73 -29.03 -3.57
C GLY A 613 -17.33 -27.69 -3.99
N ASP A 614 -16.71 -27.11 -5.03
CA ASP A 614 -17.26 -25.98 -5.76
C ASP A 614 -18.50 -26.37 -6.58
N PRO A 615 -19.39 -25.41 -6.88
CA PRO A 615 -20.50 -25.63 -7.80
C PRO A 615 -20.01 -26.02 -9.21
N PRO A 616 -20.90 -26.54 -10.08
CA PRO A 616 -20.57 -26.81 -11.46
C PRO A 616 -20.14 -25.54 -12.21
N GLY A 617 -19.22 -25.70 -13.15
CA GLY A 617 -18.64 -24.58 -13.92
C GLY A 617 -19.66 -23.69 -14.65
N PHE A 618 -20.85 -24.19 -14.99
CA PHE A 618 -21.90 -23.39 -15.63
C PHE A 618 -22.46 -22.26 -14.75
N ILE A 619 -22.26 -22.34 -13.43
CA ILE A 619 -22.63 -21.27 -12.49
C ILE A 619 -21.59 -20.14 -12.53
N GLY A 620 -20.33 -20.45 -12.88
CA GLY A 620 -19.28 -19.45 -13.07
C GLY A 620 -18.86 -18.71 -11.79
N LYS A 621 -19.13 -19.29 -10.61
CA LYS A 621 -18.85 -18.71 -9.29
C LYS A 621 -18.21 -19.77 -8.39
N SER A 622 -17.39 -19.38 -7.44
CA SER A 622 -16.85 -20.30 -6.42
C SER A 622 -17.90 -20.61 -5.34
N ARG A 623 -17.65 -21.63 -4.52
CA ARG A 623 -18.43 -21.89 -3.30
C ARG A 623 -18.54 -20.63 -2.43
N SER A 624 -17.43 -19.94 -2.17
CA SER A 624 -17.40 -18.74 -1.31
C SER A 624 -18.29 -17.61 -1.87
N ASP A 625 -18.27 -17.41 -3.18
CA ASP A 625 -19.12 -16.42 -3.85
C ASP A 625 -20.60 -16.75 -3.65
N ILE A 626 -20.98 -18.03 -3.77
CA ILE A 626 -22.36 -18.47 -3.59
C ILE A 626 -22.82 -18.33 -2.14
N LEU A 627 -22.00 -18.73 -1.16
CA LEU A 627 -22.35 -18.57 0.26
C LEU A 627 -22.57 -17.08 0.60
N THR A 628 -21.70 -16.21 0.09
CA THR A 628 -21.84 -14.76 0.25
C THR A 628 -23.15 -14.26 -0.37
N ALA A 629 -23.44 -14.68 -1.61
CA ALA A 629 -24.65 -14.29 -2.34
C ALA A 629 -25.93 -14.77 -1.63
N LEU A 630 -25.96 -16.03 -1.16
CA LEU A 630 -27.07 -16.58 -0.38
C LEU A 630 -27.27 -15.80 0.93
N GLY A 631 -26.19 -15.46 1.63
CA GLY A 631 -26.23 -14.63 2.83
C GLY A 631 -26.85 -13.26 2.57
N GLN A 632 -26.41 -12.58 1.50
CA GLN A 632 -26.96 -11.28 1.08
C GLN A 632 -28.46 -11.35 0.78
N GLU A 633 -28.92 -12.40 0.09
CA GLU A 633 -30.35 -12.59 -0.18
C GLU A 633 -31.17 -12.77 1.10
N ILE A 634 -30.68 -13.58 2.04
CA ILE A 634 -31.34 -13.76 3.34
C ILE A 634 -31.41 -12.42 4.08
N GLU A 635 -30.30 -11.68 4.13
CA GLU A 635 -30.23 -10.35 4.75
C GLU A 635 -31.22 -9.36 4.12
N ALA A 636 -31.34 -9.33 2.79
CA ALA A 636 -32.25 -8.44 2.08
C ALA A 636 -33.72 -8.69 2.47
N ARG A 637 -34.11 -9.97 2.58
CA ARG A 637 -35.48 -10.34 3.01
C ARG A 637 -35.72 -10.00 4.48
N GLN A 638 -34.75 -10.26 5.34
CA GLN A 638 -34.86 -9.96 6.77
C GLN A 638 -34.96 -8.45 7.02
N ARG A 639 -34.14 -7.66 6.33
CA ARG A 639 -34.23 -6.19 6.34
C ARG A 639 -35.62 -5.74 5.91
N SER A 640 -36.12 -6.23 4.77
CA SER A 640 -37.46 -5.90 4.29
C SER A 640 -38.56 -6.25 5.29
N SER A 641 -38.44 -7.40 5.96
CA SER A 641 -39.43 -7.86 6.96
C SER A 641 -39.49 -6.94 8.17
N VAL A 642 -38.33 -6.54 8.72
CA VAL A 642 -38.27 -5.63 9.88
C VAL A 642 -38.77 -4.24 9.51
N ILE A 643 -38.34 -3.70 8.37
CA ILE A 643 -38.83 -2.40 7.90
C ILE A 643 -40.35 -2.43 7.67
N GLY A 644 -40.88 -3.51 7.09
CA GLY A 644 -42.32 -3.69 6.90
C GLY A 644 -43.10 -3.75 8.23
N ALA A 645 -42.58 -4.44 9.24
CA ALA A 645 -43.21 -4.51 10.57
C ALA A 645 -43.19 -3.15 11.31
N LEU A 646 -42.20 -2.30 11.00
CA LEU A 646 -42.08 -0.95 11.55
C LEU A 646 -42.87 0.10 10.76
N ALA A 647 -43.51 -0.31 9.66
CA ALA A 647 -44.26 0.61 8.83
C ALA A 647 -45.52 1.15 9.56
N GLY A 648 -45.83 2.42 9.34
CA GLY A 648 -46.86 3.15 10.10
C GLY A 648 -46.35 3.87 11.36
N MET A 649 -45.07 3.73 11.72
CA MET A 649 -44.41 4.47 12.81
C MET A 649 -43.36 5.47 12.31
N GLU A 650 -43.59 6.07 11.14
CA GLU A 650 -42.68 7.04 10.48
C GLU A 650 -41.22 6.53 10.38
N ILE A 651 -41.05 5.28 9.95
CA ILE A 651 -39.71 4.74 9.68
C ILE A 651 -39.12 5.34 8.41
N ASN A 652 -37.93 5.92 8.55
CA ASN A 652 -37.15 6.54 7.48
C ASN A 652 -35.99 5.60 7.10
N VAL A 653 -35.85 5.31 5.81
CA VAL A 653 -34.81 4.42 5.28
C VAL A 653 -33.88 5.19 4.34
N TRP A 654 -32.58 5.14 4.63
CA TRP A 654 -31.51 5.70 3.79
C TRP A 654 -30.63 4.58 3.23
N GLY A 655 -30.32 4.66 1.94
CA GLY A 655 -29.51 3.67 1.23
C GLY A 655 -29.81 3.64 -0.28
N ASP A 656 -29.53 2.52 -0.91
CA ASP A 656 -29.73 2.30 -2.34
C ASP A 656 -31.22 2.28 -2.74
N LYS A 657 -31.46 2.41 -4.06
CA LYS A 657 -32.81 2.41 -4.66
C LYS A 657 -33.62 1.15 -4.39
N GLY A 658 -33.00 0.04 -4.00
CA GLY A 658 -33.73 -1.19 -3.66
C GLY A 658 -34.78 -0.99 -2.57
N TRP A 659 -34.62 0.04 -1.72
CA TRP A 659 -35.59 0.45 -0.69
C TRP A 659 -36.91 1.02 -1.24
N GLU A 660 -36.98 1.46 -2.50
CA GLU A 660 -38.24 1.95 -3.10
C GLU A 660 -39.36 0.89 -3.06
N ASN A 661 -38.98 -0.40 -3.08
CA ASN A 661 -39.93 -1.52 -2.96
C ASN A 661 -40.65 -1.57 -1.61
N ASN A 662 -40.09 -0.94 -0.57
CA ASN A 662 -40.67 -0.90 0.76
C ASN A 662 -41.57 0.34 0.96
N ILE A 663 -41.62 1.29 0.01
CA ILE A 663 -42.52 2.45 0.08
C ILE A 663 -43.98 1.99 0.17
N GLY A 664 -44.36 0.95 -0.58
CA GLY A 664 -45.71 0.38 -0.54
C GLY A 664 -46.11 -0.23 0.81
N THR A 665 -45.16 -0.43 1.74
CA THR A 665 -45.44 -0.87 3.11
C THR A 665 -45.75 0.29 4.05
N GLY A 666 -45.41 1.54 3.69
CA GLY A 666 -45.52 2.72 4.54
C GLY A 666 -44.19 3.26 5.08
N ALA A 667 -43.05 2.74 4.60
CA ALA A 667 -41.72 3.27 4.91
C ALA A 667 -41.39 4.52 4.07
N ILE A 668 -40.66 5.47 4.66
CA ILE A 668 -40.26 6.72 4.00
C ILE A 668 -38.84 6.57 3.46
N TYR A 669 -38.71 6.39 2.15
CA TYR A 669 -37.41 6.35 1.49
C TYR A 669 -36.81 7.76 1.37
N ARG A 670 -35.58 7.93 1.86
CA ARG A 670 -34.86 9.22 1.90
C ARG A 670 -33.76 9.34 0.86
N GLY A 671 -33.57 8.34 0.02
CA GLY A 671 -32.47 8.29 -0.94
C GLY A 671 -31.18 7.71 -0.36
N ASP A 672 -30.15 7.74 -1.20
CA ASP A 672 -28.78 7.45 -0.79
C ASP A 672 -28.24 8.57 0.12
N PHE A 673 -27.20 8.27 0.90
CA PHE A 673 -26.63 9.22 1.85
C PHE A 673 -25.11 9.15 1.89
N ASP A 674 -24.51 10.30 2.14
CA ASP A 674 -23.07 10.36 2.37
C ASP A 674 -22.72 9.75 3.73
N ASN A 675 -22.00 8.61 3.70
CA ASN A 675 -21.51 7.94 4.90
C ASN A 675 -20.53 8.81 5.72
N HIS A 676 -19.89 9.82 5.10
CA HIS A 676 -18.97 10.70 5.82
C HIS A 676 -19.71 11.73 6.67
N SER A 677 -20.57 12.55 6.03
CA SER A 677 -21.17 13.72 6.66
C SER A 677 -22.61 13.53 7.13
N ALA A 678 -23.42 12.73 6.42
CA ALA A 678 -24.84 12.56 6.74
C ALA A 678 -25.06 11.51 7.84
N ALA A 679 -24.27 10.42 7.85
CA ALA A 679 -24.44 9.33 8.82
C ALA A 679 -24.45 9.79 10.29
N PRO A 680 -23.48 10.60 10.78
CA PRO A 680 -23.51 11.08 12.16
C PRO A 680 -24.74 11.93 12.50
N LEU A 681 -25.26 12.69 11.52
CA LEU A 681 -26.45 13.52 11.70
C LEU A 681 -27.71 12.66 11.78
N ILE A 682 -27.85 11.65 10.91
CA ILE A 682 -28.96 10.68 10.97
C ILE A 682 -28.96 10.01 12.35
N TYR A 683 -27.81 9.49 12.79
CA TYR A 683 -27.71 8.75 14.05
C TYR A 683 -28.04 9.60 15.28
N SER A 684 -27.63 10.87 15.27
CA SER A 684 -27.87 11.81 16.37
C SER A 684 -29.31 12.34 16.41
N ASN A 685 -29.94 12.50 15.24
CA ASN A 685 -31.27 13.11 15.10
C ASN A 685 -32.40 12.07 14.98
N SER A 686 -32.06 10.78 15.00
CA SER A 686 -33.04 9.70 15.06
C SER A 686 -33.39 9.35 16.50
N LYS A 687 -34.69 9.26 16.78
CA LYS A 687 -35.17 8.80 18.10
C LYS A 687 -34.77 7.34 18.33
N ILE A 688 -34.96 6.45 17.34
CA ILE A 688 -34.54 5.04 17.37
C ILE A 688 -33.75 4.72 16.10
N ASN A 689 -32.58 4.10 16.24
CA ASN A 689 -31.79 3.60 15.11
C ASN A 689 -31.87 2.07 15.07
N ILE A 690 -32.38 1.52 13.98
CA ILE A 690 -32.49 0.09 13.76
C ILE A 690 -31.17 -0.47 13.25
N ILE A 691 -30.67 -1.50 13.92
CA ILE A 691 -29.52 -2.28 13.44
C ILE A 691 -30.00 -3.67 13.03
N LYS A 692 -29.71 -4.03 11.78
CA LYS A 692 -29.76 -5.41 11.30
C LYS A 692 -28.35 -5.86 10.89
N ALA A 693 -27.71 -6.66 11.74
CA ALA A 693 -26.37 -7.17 11.52
C ALA A 693 -26.33 -8.16 10.34
N ARG A 694 -25.18 -8.19 9.65
CA ARG A 694 -24.88 -9.18 8.61
C ARG A 694 -24.81 -10.57 9.22
N LEU A 695 -25.32 -11.58 8.52
CA LEU A 695 -25.42 -12.93 9.03
C LEU A 695 -24.03 -13.61 9.17
N GLY A 696 -23.10 -13.29 8.27
CA GLY A 696 -21.72 -13.81 8.32
C GLY A 696 -20.83 -13.22 9.43
N ASP A 697 -21.22 -12.08 10.00
CA ASP A 697 -20.48 -11.37 11.05
C ASP A 697 -20.79 -11.97 12.44
N GLN A 698 -20.46 -13.25 12.62
CA GLN A 698 -20.62 -13.94 13.90
C GLN A 698 -19.62 -13.44 14.96
N ASN A 699 -20.06 -13.46 16.22
CA ASN A 699 -19.22 -13.22 17.40
C ASN A 699 -18.48 -11.87 17.38
N THR A 700 -19.12 -10.84 16.80
CA THR A 700 -18.65 -9.46 16.86
C THR A 700 -19.82 -8.48 16.79
N PHE A 701 -19.65 -7.31 17.40
CA PHE A 701 -20.47 -6.15 17.10
C PHE A 701 -20.07 -5.59 15.73
N GLY A 702 -21.06 -5.15 14.94
CA GLY A 702 -20.82 -4.46 13.67
C GLY A 702 -20.36 -3.01 13.88
N THR A 703 -19.67 -2.43 12.89
CA THR A 703 -19.18 -1.04 12.94
C THR A 703 -20.29 -0.04 13.29
N ARG A 704 -21.48 -0.21 12.69
CA ARG A 704 -22.64 0.68 12.89
C ARG A 704 -23.10 0.78 14.35
N PHE A 705 -22.93 -0.28 15.14
CA PHE A 705 -23.25 -0.25 16.56
C PHE A 705 -22.43 0.82 17.30
N PHE A 706 -21.12 0.86 17.03
CA PHE A 706 -20.21 1.83 17.62
C PHE A 706 -20.42 3.25 17.06
N GLU A 707 -20.72 3.38 15.78
CA GLU A 707 -21.03 4.67 15.13
C GLU A 707 -22.26 5.34 15.76
N ILE A 708 -23.37 4.61 15.89
CA ILE A 708 -24.59 5.13 16.52
C ILE A 708 -24.36 5.45 17.99
N SER A 709 -23.66 4.55 18.70
CA SER A 709 -23.32 4.76 20.12
C SER A 709 -22.50 6.03 20.32
N ALA A 710 -21.50 6.28 19.48
CA ALA A 710 -20.67 7.49 19.54
C ALA A 710 -21.46 8.79 19.26
N CYS A 711 -22.56 8.69 18.50
CA CYS A 711 -23.50 9.78 18.25
C CYS A 711 -24.56 9.98 19.35
N ARG A 712 -24.54 9.18 20.45
CA ARG A 712 -25.62 9.12 21.46
C ARG A 712 -26.98 8.74 20.86
N GLY A 713 -26.99 8.03 19.74
CA GLY A 713 -28.21 7.47 19.19
C GLY A 713 -28.66 6.26 20.00
N PHE A 714 -29.98 6.11 20.18
CA PHE A 714 -30.53 4.89 20.75
C PHE A 714 -30.54 3.78 19.72
N ILE A 715 -30.17 2.57 20.15
CA ILE A 715 -30.03 1.40 19.29
C ILE A 715 -31.13 0.39 19.63
N LEU A 716 -31.83 -0.07 18.59
CA LEU A 716 -32.67 -1.25 18.62
C LEU A 716 -32.11 -2.26 17.58
N ALA A 717 -31.47 -3.32 18.07
CA ALA A 717 -30.71 -4.25 17.24
C ALA A 717 -31.32 -5.66 17.20
N ASP A 718 -31.09 -6.40 16.11
CA ASP A 718 -31.42 -7.83 16.03
C ASP A 718 -30.52 -8.66 16.95
N TYR A 719 -31.09 -9.66 17.61
CA TYR A 719 -30.35 -10.51 18.54
C TYR A 719 -29.23 -11.30 17.86
N ARG A 720 -28.07 -11.32 18.53
CA ARG A 720 -26.87 -12.06 18.16
C ARG A 720 -26.22 -12.65 19.41
N GLU A 721 -25.75 -13.90 19.32
CA GLU A 721 -24.95 -14.55 20.40
C GLU A 721 -23.70 -13.72 20.78
N ALA A 722 -23.17 -12.94 19.84
CA ALA A 722 -22.06 -12.01 20.04
C ALA A 722 -22.31 -10.99 21.17
N TYR A 723 -23.56 -10.56 21.34
CA TYR A 723 -23.90 -9.50 22.27
C TYR A 723 -23.82 -9.94 23.72
N GLU A 724 -24.04 -11.22 23.99
CA GLU A 724 -23.92 -11.80 25.33
C GLU A 724 -22.49 -12.27 25.62
N SER A 725 -21.80 -12.79 24.61
CA SER A 725 -20.49 -13.43 24.76
C SER A 725 -19.30 -12.46 24.90
N ASP A 726 -19.38 -11.25 24.34
CA ASP A 726 -18.29 -10.26 24.41
C ASP A 726 -18.25 -9.50 25.75
N GLY A 727 -19.38 -9.42 26.47
CA GLY A 727 -19.48 -8.72 27.76
C GLY A 727 -19.22 -7.20 27.73
N ALA A 728 -19.00 -6.62 26.55
CA ALA A 728 -18.71 -5.20 26.38
C ALA A 728 -19.95 -4.32 26.60
N PHE A 729 -21.13 -4.79 26.17
CA PHE A 729 -22.41 -4.11 26.28
C PHE A 729 -23.48 -5.06 26.85
N GLU A 730 -24.46 -4.49 27.55
CA GLU A 730 -25.53 -5.20 28.24
C GLU A 730 -26.88 -4.87 27.59
N ILE A 731 -27.59 -5.91 27.13
CA ILE A 731 -28.95 -5.80 26.58
C ILE A 731 -29.88 -5.20 27.65
N GLY A 732 -30.69 -4.23 27.25
CA GLY A 732 -31.62 -3.49 28.12
C GLY A 732 -30.98 -2.38 28.94
N LYS A 733 -29.65 -2.28 29.01
CA LYS A 733 -28.95 -1.18 29.71
C LYS A 733 -28.19 -0.24 28.78
N ASP A 734 -27.55 -0.79 27.75
CA ASP A 734 -26.77 -0.02 26.78
C ASP A 734 -27.47 0.08 25.42
N PHE A 735 -28.28 -0.92 25.06
CA PHE A 735 -29.09 -0.94 23.85
C PHE A 735 -30.30 -1.87 24.02
N ALA A 736 -31.30 -1.76 23.15
CA ALA A 736 -32.43 -2.69 23.11
C ALA A 736 -32.25 -3.74 22.01
N CYS A 737 -32.80 -4.92 22.22
CA CYS A 737 -32.62 -6.07 21.34
C CYS A 737 -33.97 -6.70 20.99
N TYR A 738 -34.13 -7.15 19.74
CA TYR A 738 -35.33 -7.87 19.26
C TYR A 738 -34.94 -9.17 18.55
N HIS A 739 -35.83 -10.15 18.54
CA HIS A 739 -35.66 -11.45 17.89
C HIS A 739 -36.52 -11.59 16.63
N THR A 740 -37.69 -10.94 16.61
CA THR A 740 -38.61 -10.96 15.46
C THR A 740 -38.99 -9.56 15.00
N PRO A 741 -39.45 -9.39 13.75
CA PRO A 741 -40.00 -8.12 13.26
C PRO A 741 -41.14 -7.57 14.13
N GLU A 742 -42.00 -8.43 14.67
CA GLU A 742 -43.13 -8.06 15.52
C GLU A 742 -42.65 -7.51 16.86
N GLU A 743 -41.66 -8.16 17.47
CA GLU A 743 -41.01 -7.69 18.70
C GLU A 743 -40.30 -6.35 18.46
N ALA A 744 -39.65 -6.18 17.30
CA ALA A 744 -39.05 -4.89 16.93
C ALA A 744 -40.11 -3.78 16.91
N ALA A 745 -41.31 -4.04 16.39
CA ALA A 745 -42.40 -3.08 16.36
C ALA A 745 -43.01 -2.80 17.73
N GLU A 746 -43.09 -3.79 18.61
CA GLU A 746 -43.50 -3.60 20.01
C GLU A 746 -42.51 -2.74 20.78
N LEU A 747 -41.22 -3.07 20.72
CA LEU A 747 -40.16 -2.31 21.37
C LEU A 747 -40.04 -0.89 20.80
N ALA A 748 -40.20 -0.71 19.49
CA ALA A 748 -40.23 0.61 18.89
C ALA A 748 -41.35 1.49 19.47
N ARG A 749 -42.59 0.95 19.58
CA ARG A 749 -43.70 1.66 20.23
C ARG A 749 -43.39 2.02 21.68
N HIS A 750 -42.82 1.08 22.43
CA HIS A 750 -42.40 1.32 23.82
C HIS A 750 -41.40 2.47 23.90
N TYR A 751 -40.26 2.40 23.21
CA TYR A 751 -39.20 3.41 23.34
C TYR A 751 -39.53 4.77 22.67
N LEU A 752 -40.51 4.81 21.75
CA LEU A 752 -41.08 6.08 21.29
C LEU A 752 -41.88 6.77 22.40
N ALA A 753 -42.62 6.01 23.22
CA ALA A 753 -43.39 6.51 24.35
C ALA A 753 -42.55 6.81 25.61
N HIS A 754 -41.34 6.26 25.72
CA HIS A 754 -40.46 6.38 26.90
C HIS A 754 -39.13 7.10 26.58
N PRO A 755 -39.14 8.42 26.34
CA PRO A 755 -37.96 9.16 25.88
C PRO A 755 -36.82 9.21 26.91
N GLU A 756 -37.11 9.23 28.21
CA GLU A 756 -36.07 9.33 29.25
C GLU A 756 -35.32 8.01 29.43
N GLU A 757 -36.04 6.89 29.43
CA GLU A 757 -35.44 5.54 29.40
C GLU A 757 -34.53 5.37 28.17
N ARG A 758 -35.06 5.73 27.00
CA ARG A 758 -34.33 5.66 25.73
C ARG A 758 -33.03 6.48 25.74
N LYS A 759 -33.09 7.73 26.23
CA LYS A 759 -31.90 8.60 26.37
C LYS A 759 -30.90 8.05 27.38
N ALA A 760 -31.36 7.46 28.49
CA ALA A 760 -30.49 6.85 29.50
C ALA A 760 -29.71 5.66 28.92
N ILE A 761 -30.39 4.78 28.19
CA ILE A 761 -29.77 3.63 27.51
C ILE A 761 -28.73 4.10 26.49
N ALA A 762 -29.10 5.03 25.60
CA ALA A 762 -28.18 5.58 24.60
C ALA A 762 -26.94 6.26 25.22
N ARG A 763 -27.11 6.92 26.38
CA ARG A 763 -26.00 7.54 27.12
C ARG A 763 -25.03 6.50 27.67
N ASN A 764 -25.52 5.35 28.14
CA ASN A 764 -24.66 4.28 28.66
C ASN A 764 -23.78 3.69 27.55
N ALA A 765 -24.38 3.35 26.39
CA ALA A 765 -23.62 2.89 25.22
C ALA A 765 -22.57 3.91 24.76
N TYR A 766 -22.93 5.20 24.70
CA TYR A 766 -22.00 6.28 24.36
C TYR A 766 -20.79 6.31 25.28
N LEU A 767 -21.00 6.26 26.61
CA LEU A 767 -19.91 6.30 27.59
C LEU A 767 -18.96 5.12 27.43
N LYS A 768 -19.49 3.89 27.33
CA LYS A 768 -18.69 2.68 27.09
C LYS A 768 -17.92 2.76 25.77
N THR A 769 -18.54 3.29 24.72
CA THR A 769 -17.93 3.44 23.38
C THR A 769 -16.77 4.43 23.37
N VAL A 770 -16.97 5.62 23.93
CA VAL A 770 -15.92 6.64 23.98
C VAL A 770 -14.74 6.19 24.85
N GLU A 771 -15.02 5.52 25.97
CA GLU A 771 -13.99 5.02 26.89
C GLU A 771 -13.16 3.90 26.26
N ARG A 772 -13.80 2.90 25.64
CA ARG A 772 -13.17 1.61 25.31
C ARG A 772 -12.98 1.35 23.82
N HIS A 773 -13.78 2.00 22.97
CA HIS A 773 -13.87 1.68 21.54
C HIS A 773 -13.57 2.88 20.63
N SER A 774 -12.92 3.93 21.14
CA SER A 774 -12.41 4.97 20.24
C SER A 774 -11.31 4.41 19.34
N LEU A 775 -11.32 4.78 18.06
CA LEU A 775 -10.32 4.35 17.09
C LEU A 775 -8.89 4.76 17.52
N LYS A 776 -8.75 5.89 18.23
CA LYS A 776 -7.51 6.31 18.87
C LYS A 776 -7.02 5.34 19.93
N GLN A 777 -7.92 4.75 20.73
CA GLN A 777 -7.55 3.74 21.72
C GLN A 777 -7.11 2.44 21.05
N GLN A 778 -7.79 2.01 19.98
CA GLN A 778 -7.38 0.82 19.22
C GLN A 778 -5.99 1.01 18.60
N TRP A 779 -5.70 2.19 18.04
CA TRP A 779 -4.35 2.51 17.54
C TRP A 779 -3.28 2.50 18.63
N LYS A 780 -3.59 2.95 19.86
CA LYS A 780 -2.66 2.80 20.99
C LYS A 780 -2.39 1.33 21.31
N THR A 781 -3.40 0.47 21.28
CA THR A 781 -3.25 -0.97 21.49
C THR A 781 -2.36 -1.61 20.42
N ILE A 782 -2.59 -1.27 19.14
CA ILE A 782 -1.76 -1.71 18.01
C ILE A 782 -0.31 -1.27 18.23
N GLN A 783 -0.05 0.02 18.47
CA GLN A 783 1.31 0.55 18.67
C GLN A 783 2.02 -0.09 19.87
N ASN A 784 1.32 -0.29 20.99
CA ASN A 784 1.90 -0.94 22.16
C ASN A 784 2.26 -2.41 21.88
N THR A 785 1.45 -3.10 21.06
CA THR A 785 1.73 -4.48 20.65
C THR A 785 2.98 -4.54 19.78
N LEU A 786 3.08 -3.67 18.78
CA LEU A 786 4.23 -3.64 17.86
C LEU A 786 5.52 -3.15 18.55
N ARG A 787 5.42 -2.27 19.55
CA ARG A 787 6.56 -1.85 20.40
C ARG A 787 7.15 -3.00 21.17
N LYS A 788 6.30 -3.83 21.80
CA LYS A 788 6.73 -4.98 22.59
C LYS A 788 7.42 -6.06 21.75
N SER A 789 7.14 -6.12 20.45
CA SER A 789 7.81 -7.03 19.51
C SER A 789 9.09 -6.47 18.88
N GLY A 790 9.50 -5.24 19.22
CA GLY A 790 10.69 -4.60 18.65
C GLY A 790 10.54 -4.11 17.21
N ILE A 791 9.32 -4.10 16.67
CA ILE A 791 9.00 -3.72 15.29
C ILE A 791 8.59 -2.25 15.17
N PHE A 792 7.94 -1.72 16.21
CA PHE A 792 7.55 -0.33 16.29
C PHE A 792 8.37 0.37 17.37
#